data_AF-A0AAD9RJ57-F1
#
_entry.id   AF-A0AAD9RJ57-F1
#
_cell.length_a   1.000
_cell.length_b   1.000
_cell.length_c   1.000
_cell.angle_alpha   90.00
_cell.angle_beta   90.00
_cell.angle_gamma   90.00
#
_symmetry.space_group_name_H-M   'P 1'
#
loop_
_entity.id
_entity.type
_entity.pdbx_description
1 polymer ?
#
loop_
_entity_poly.entity_id
_entity_poly.type
_entity_poly.pdbx_seq_one_letter_code
_entity_poly.pdbx_strand_id
1 'polypeptide(L)'
;MQEVKVQFSSRIVKNEYIVAFKGYYKPHARQNYIRAALNSSGINNWKLLPRNNLASGFPSDFDVVLLEETDNYHGLNALMDHPLIKRVTPQRLVRRSLKYINITEEADLPEYKSFKRKINTYGTHFWQPINRHASRRLLRAIPKQITNILQADALWSMGVTGHGIKVAIFDTGLAASHPHFKKIKERSNWTNEKTLEDGLGHGTFVAGVIASSSRECLGFAPDAELHIFRVFTNAQVSYTSWFLDAFNYAILTKVTVLNLSIGGPDFMDHPFVDKVWELTANGVIMVSAIGNDGPLYGTLNNPADQMDVIGVGGINWEDQIAKFSSRGMTTWELPSGYGRVKPDLVTYGSGVRGSALQTGCRTLSGTSVASPVVAGAVALLASGFVQADGSQNIKQRVTPASMKQALLSSARRLPGVGMFEQGAGKLDLLRAFHFLRLYTPMCTLSPSYIDLTECQYMWPYCTQAVYHTGIPTIVNITIINGLGVSGHITDLVWHPYTGNGNGERIDISLTHSDVLWPWSGWLAVAITVPSSSRDWQGIAQGHISITIKSPPSDGEEEPRQSTIELPLKAKIIPTPPRHKRILWDQYHNLRYPPGYFPRDDLHAKNDPLDWNGDHIHTNFKDMYQHLRNAGYYLEVLGHPFTCFDAKNYGTLLIVDTEEEFFPEEVAKLKRDVEEDGLSVIIFADWYNVTVMRKVKFYDENTRQWWVPDTGGANIPALNDLLYPNWKIAFSDQVHDGQFSLGQHSPVSFASGTTIARFPQDGILLYTKLRDQGQEFLLETETGSSKLVPILGLLQTKRYENVKEVHDIKDVDMRELEEELPEDNHEKEHINDMPGRLVVYGDSNCIDDSHLQKPCFWMLDAILEYSTTGRIATIFMDENSHPTKDTEKSDHLENTILPQRIEGSNFRRHSKVVASEGTGTGRYRPLPSCPTITLATPKPINESAPTNLYKSQKLLSVGSAMMAANPVPQEQDSLWLKRHIGASVPFFHNSELSRVIDDIDPDQQDHQVLVNQWYYVAVIIIIGAILFCLLNRWNWLIFKRHSRRKRAVGKLRRVIQAIAMRQVPQM
;
A
#
# COMPACT_ATOMS: atom_id res chain seq x y z
N MET A 1 24.87 -4.77 11.41
CA MET A 1 23.44 -4.56 11.78
C MET A 1 22.66 -5.75 11.23
N GLN A 2 21.59 -6.21 11.88
CA GLN A 2 20.80 -7.35 11.38
C GLN A 2 19.41 -6.89 10.96
N GLU A 3 19.00 -7.22 9.75
CA GLU A 3 17.63 -7.06 9.28
C GLU A 3 16.84 -8.33 9.54
N VAL A 4 15.60 -8.17 10.03
CA VAL A 4 14.67 -9.26 10.26
C VAL A 4 13.77 -9.40 9.05
N LYS A 5 14.08 -10.38 8.19
CA LYS A 5 13.16 -10.79 7.12
C LYS A 5 12.17 -11.81 7.68
N VAL A 6 10.89 -11.49 7.61
CA VAL A 6 9.80 -12.37 8.05
C VAL A 6 9.23 -13.04 6.80
N GLN A 7 9.18 -14.37 6.78
CA GLN A 7 8.41 -15.10 5.76
C GLN A 7 7.23 -15.77 6.45
N PHE A 8 6.04 -15.61 5.89
CA PHE A 8 4.81 -16.15 6.45
C PHE A 8 4.25 -17.25 5.53
N SER A 9 3.79 -18.35 6.10
CA SER A 9 2.96 -19.32 5.39
C SER A 9 1.88 -19.89 6.31
N SER A 10 0.70 -20.16 5.76
CA SER A 10 -0.48 -20.66 6.49
C SER A 10 -1.00 -21.94 5.86
N ARG A 11 -1.45 -22.89 6.68
CA ARG A 11 -1.92 -24.24 6.31
C ARG A 11 -3.28 -24.54 6.87
N ILE A 12 -4.16 -25.18 6.11
CA ILE A 12 -5.30 -25.90 6.70
C ILE A 12 -4.83 -27.25 7.25
N VAL A 13 -5.15 -27.52 8.51
CA VAL A 13 -4.85 -28.79 9.16
C VAL A 13 -5.95 -29.79 8.80
N LYS A 14 -5.58 -30.89 8.14
CA LYS A 14 -6.52 -31.91 7.66
C LYS A 14 -7.41 -32.41 8.80
N ASN A 15 -8.72 -32.44 8.56
CA ASN A 15 -9.76 -32.97 9.45
C ASN A 15 -9.94 -32.22 10.78
N GLU A 16 -9.23 -31.11 11.02
CA GLU A 16 -9.38 -30.31 12.23
C GLU A 16 -10.20 -29.05 11.94
N TYR A 17 -11.25 -28.84 12.72
CA TYR A 17 -12.18 -27.72 12.57
C TYR A 17 -12.35 -26.96 13.88
N ILE A 18 -12.23 -25.64 13.82
CA ILE A 18 -12.59 -24.72 14.89
C ILE A 18 -14.10 -24.53 14.83
N VAL A 19 -14.80 -24.98 15.87
CA VAL A 19 -16.23 -24.75 16.08
C VAL A 19 -16.36 -23.56 17.02
N ALA A 20 -16.75 -22.41 16.47
CA ALA A 20 -17.01 -21.19 17.23
C ALA A 20 -18.50 -21.14 17.64
N PHE A 21 -18.76 -20.75 18.88
CA PHE A 21 -20.09 -20.66 19.48
C PHE A 21 -20.53 -19.20 19.59
N LYS A 22 -21.85 -18.96 19.72
CA LYS A 22 -22.41 -17.61 19.89
C LYS A 22 -22.13 -16.98 21.26
N GLY A 23 -21.54 -17.71 22.21
CA GLY A 23 -21.24 -17.23 23.54
C GLY A 23 -20.17 -18.05 24.25
N TYR A 24 -19.81 -17.63 25.45
CA TYR A 24 -18.82 -18.32 26.29
C TYR A 24 -19.48 -19.40 27.14
N TYR A 25 -19.09 -20.65 26.89
CA TYR A 25 -19.66 -21.81 27.57
C TYR A 25 -18.57 -22.60 28.31
N LYS A 26 -18.95 -23.40 29.31
CA LYS A 26 -18.04 -24.35 29.98
C LYS A 26 -17.73 -25.54 29.06
N PRO A 27 -16.60 -26.25 29.25
CA PRO A 27 -16.21 -27.39 28.39
C PRO A 27 -17.28 -28.46 28.19
N HIS A 28 -17.97 -28.86 29.27
CA HIS A 28 -19.03 -29.86 29.21
C HIS A 28 -20.23 -29.41 28.35
N ALA A 29 -20.58 -28.12 28.38
CA ALA A 29 -21.71 -27.60 27.59
C ALA A 29 -21.39 -27.59 26.09
N ARG A 30 -20.19 -27.11 25.72
CA ARG A 30 -19.73 -27.09 24.31
C ARG A 30 -19.62 -28.50 23.73
N GLN A 31 -19.08 -29.44 24.51
CA GLN A 31 -19.03 -30.84 24.13
C GLN A 31 -20.44 -31.42 23.90
N ASN A 32 -21.42 -31.07 24.72
CA ASN A 32 -22.80 -31.50 24.53
C ASN A 32 -23.42 -30.91 23.26
N TYR A 33 -23.16 -29.65 22.94
CA TYR A 33 -23.64 -29.02 21.69
C TYR A 33 -23.05 -29.71 20.45
N ILE A 34 -21.73 -29.93 20.43
CA ILE A 34 -21.06 -30.64 19.34
C ILE A 34 -21.59 -32.08 19.21
N ARG A 35 -21.74 -32.78 20.35
CA ARG A 35 -22.30 -34.15 20.36
C ARG A 35 -23.73 -34.18 19.86
N ALA A 36 -24.57 -33.22 20.25
CA ALA A 36 -25.96 -33.14 19.78
C ALA A 36 -26.03 -32.94 18.26
N ALA A 37 -25.21 -32.04 17.72
CA ALA A 37 -25.11 -31.79 16.28
C ALA A 37 -24.66 -33.06 15.53
N LEU A 38 -23.55 -33.68 15.93
CA LEU A 38 -22.97 -34.83 15.22
C LEU A 38 -23.76 -36.13 15.40
N ASN A 39 -24.43 -36.32 16.55
CA ASN A 39 -25.33 -37.46 16.74
C ASN A 39 -26.54 -37.37 15.82
N SER A 40 -27.06 -36.16 15.56
CA SER A 40 -28.20 -35.96 14.66
C SER A 40 -27.88 -36.30 13.19
N SER A 41 -26.61 -36.26 12.80
CA SER A 41 -26.13 -36.59 11.46
C SER A 41 -25.61 -38.02 11.32
N GLY A 42 -25.69 -38.85 12.38
CA GLY A 42 -25.27 -40.25 12.35
C GLY A 42 -23.74 -40.46 12.34
N ILE A 43 -22.95 -39.44 12.66
CA ILE A 43 -21.48 -39.49 12.56
C ILE A 43 -20.86 -39.79 13.91
N ASN A 44 -20.17 -40.93 13.99
CA ASN A 44 -19.57 -41.43 15.22
C ASN A 44 -18.04 -41.28 15.27
N ASN A 45 -17.38 -41.02 14.14
CA ASN A 45 -15.92 -40.92 14.06
C ASN A 45 -15.43 -39.46 14.21
N TRP A 46 -15.52 -38.95 15.44
CA TRP A 46 -15.05 -37.60 15.76
C TRP A 46 -14.45 -37.55 17.16
N LYS A 47 -13.56 -36.57 17.40
CA LYS A 47 -12.91 -36.36 18.70
C LYS A 47 -12.69 -34.88 18.96
N LEU A 48 -12.85 -34.44 20.21
CA LEU A 48 -12.38 -33.12 20.65
C LEU A 48 -10.88 -33.14 20.89
N LEU A 49 -10.18 -32.18 20.28
CA LEU A 49 -8.77 -31.97 20.60
C LEU A 49 -8.66 -31.25 21.95
N PRO A 50 -7.87 -31.78 22.90
CA PRO A 50 -7.75 -31.19 24.22
C PRO A 50 -6.95 -29.89 24.15
N ARG A 51 -7.48 -28.83 24.76
CA ARG A 51 -6.81 -27.54 24.89
C ARG A 51 -6.09 -27.47 26.23
N ASN A 52 -4.91 -28.09 26.31
CA ASN A 52 -4.14 -28.20 27.56
C ASN A 52 -3.29 -26.96 27.83
N ASN A 53 -3.93 -25.83 28.12
CA ASN A 53 -3.28 -24.56 28.43
C ASN A 53 -4.04 -23.82 29.56
N LEU A 54 -3.59 -22.62 29.93
CA LEU A 54 -4.19 -21.84 31.02
C LEU A 54 -5.65 -21.43 30.75
N ALA A 55 -6.07 -21.31 29.49
CA ALA A 55 -7.45 -20.98 29.14
C ALA A 55 -8.42 -22.15 29.37
N SER A 56 -7.94 -23.39 29.51
CA SER A 56 -8.77 -24.59 29.73
C SER A 56 -9.67 -24.51 30.96
N GLY A 57 -9.23 -23.78 32.00
CA GLY A 57 -9.97 -23.57 33.24
C GLY A 57 -11.11 -22.55 33.13
N PHE A 58 -11.22 -21.84 32.00
CA PHE A 58 -12.18 -20.76 31.81
C PHE A 58 -13.26 -21.13 30.77
N PRO A 59 -14.44 -20.49 30.82
CA PRO A 59 -15.37 -20.53 29.70
C PRO A 59 -14.69 -20.07 28.42
N SER A 60 -15.08 -20.66 27.30
CA SER A 60 -14.52 -20.35 25.98
C SER A 60 -15.65 -20.36 24.95
N ASP A 61 -15.44 -19.63 23.87
CA ASP A 61 -16.35 -19.46 22.76
C ASP A 61 -16.01 -20.36 21.57
N PHE A 62 -15.03 -21.27 21.70
CA PHE A 62 -14.74 -22.26 20.66
C PHE A 62 -14.26 -23.59 21.24
N ASP A 63 -14.27 -24.64 20.42
CA ASP A 63 -13.50 -25.87 20.61
C ASP A 63 -12.95 -26.34 19.25
N VAL A 64 -11.97 -27.25 19.27
CA VAL A 64 -11.40 -27.84 18.06
C VAL A 64 -11.86 -29.30 17.94
N VAL A 65 -12.49 -29.62 16.83
CA VAL A 65 -13.02 -30.95 16.51
C VAL A 65 -12.15 -31.59 15.45
N LEU A 66 -11.64 -32.79 15.73
CA LEU A 66 -11.12 -33.70 14.72
C LEU A 66 -12.30 -34.52 14.17
N LEU A 67 -12.61 -34.33 12.90
CA LEU A 67 -13.73 -34.97 12.21
C LEU A 67 -13.18 -35.78 11.03
N GLU A 68 -13.19 -37.11 11.17
CA GLU A 68 -12.67 -38.04 10.18
C GLU A 68 -13.81 -38.65 9.37
N GLU A 69 -14.31 -37.89 8.42
CA GLU A 69 -15.35 -38.32 7.47
C GLU A 69 -14.72 -38.81 6.16
N THR A 70 -15.30 -39.88 5.60
CA THR A 70 -14.89 -40.44 4.30
C THR A 70 -15.73 -39.94 3.14
N ASP A 71 -16.99 -39.50 3.33
CA ASP A 71 -17.88 -39.03 2.25
C ASP A 71 -18.87 -37.91 2.68
N ASN A 72 -19.10 -36.95 1.77
CA ASN A 72 -20.21 -35.97 1.69
C ASN A 72 -20.39 -34.85 2.75
N TYR A 73 -19.38 -34.52 3.58
CA TYR A 73 -19.41 -33.34 4.48
C TYR A 73 -20.64 -33.23 5.42
N HIS A 74 -21.32 -34.34 5.70
CA HIS A 74 -22.58 -34.33 6.45
C HIS A 74 -22.42 -33.79 7.88
N GLY A 75 -21.30 -34.04 8.56
CA GLY A 75 -21.10 -33.55 9.93
C GLY A 75 -20.70 -32.10 9.99
N LEU A 76 -19.99 -31.60 8.97
CA LEU A 76 -19.73 -30.16 8.86
C LEU A 76 -21.04 -29.40 8.69
N ASN A 77 -21.93 -29.86 7.80
CA ASN A 77 -23.24 -29.25 7.62
C ASN A 77 -24.06 -29.29 8.92
N ALA A 78 -24.08 -30.44 9.61
CA ALA A 78 -24.80 -30.56 10.88
C ALA A 78 -24.26 -29.64 11.99
N LEU A 79 -22.95 -29.43 12.04
CA LEU A 79 -22.34 -28.44 12.95
C LEU A 79 -22.70 -27.01 12.55
N MET A 80 -22.71 -26.69 11.26
CA MET A 80 -23.07 -25.37 10.74
C MET A 80 -24.55 -25.03 10.97
N ASP A 81 -25.43 -26.02 10.91
CA ASP A 81 -26.89 -25.86 11.10
C ASP A 81 -27.29 -25.73 12.58
N HIS A 82 -26.39 -26.05 13.52
CA HIS A 82 -26.72 -26.01 14.94
C HIS A 82 -26.92 -24.55 15.44
N PRO A 83 -28.03 -24.22 16.12
CA PRO A 83 -28.42 -22.84 16.40
C PRO A 83 -27.47 -22.05 17.32
N LEU A 84 -26.70 -22.74 18.17
CA LEU A 84 -25.70 -22.13 19.07
C LEU A 84 -24.28 -22.08 18.49
N ILE A 85 -24.04 -22.75 17.37
CA ILE A 85 -22.76 -22.67 16.65
C ILE A 85 -22.82 -21.42 15.78
N LYS A 86 -21.82 -20.54 15.93
CA LYS A 86 -21.68 -19.31 15.14
C LYS A 86 -21.07 -19.63 13.78
N ARG A 87 -20.02 -20.45 13.76
CA ARG A 87 -19.25 -20.78 12.55
C ARG A 87 -18.42 -22.04 12.78
N VAL A 88 -18.20 -22.77 11.70
CA VAL A 88 -17.24 -23.87 11.64
C VAL A 88 -16.19 -23.50 10.60
N THR A 89 -14.93 -23.49 10.98
CA THR A 89 -13.82 -23.14 10.07
C THR A 89 -12.71 -24.17 10.17
N PRO A 90 -12.01 -24.47 9.08
CA PRO A 90 -10.81 -25.31 9.16
C PRO A 90 -9.79 -24.68 10.10
N GLN A 91 -9.20 -25.48 10.98
CA GLN A 91 -8.08 -25.09 11.82
C GLN A 91 -6.87 -24.77 10.93
N ARG A 92 -6.18 -23.66 11.20
CA ARG A 92 -4.94 -23.34 10.49
C ARG A 92 -3.70 -23.53 11.35
N LEU A 93 -2.61 -23.97 10.71
CA LEU A 93 -1.25 -23.94 11.21
C LEU A 93 -0.53 -22.81 10.50
N VAL A 94 0.08 -21.93 11.27
CA VAL A 94 0.81 -20.78 10.79
C VAL A 94 2.29 -21.01 11.01
N ARG A 95 3.10 -20.91 9.96
CA ARG A 95 4.56 -20.96 10.05
C ARG A 95 5.12 -19.58 9.74
N ARG A 96 6.00 -19.09 10.62
CA ARG A 96 6.68 -17.81 10.46
C ARG A 96 8.19 -18.03 10.46
N SER A 97 8.89 -17.81 9.37
CA SER A 97 10.35 -17.89 9.37
C SER A 97 10.97 -16.52 9.60
N LEU A 98 11.64 -16.35 10.74
CA LEU A 98 12.49 -15.21 11.06
C LEU A 98 13.90 -15.47 10.53
N LYS A 99 14.28 -14.77 9.46
CA LYS A 99 15.64 -14.79 8.91
C LYS A 99 16.35 -13.50 9.32
N TYR A 100 17.49 -13.64 10.00
CA TYR A 100 18.35 -12.52 10.38
C TYR A 100 19.43 -12.36 9.32
N ILE A 101 19.32 -11.32 8.50
CA ILE A 101 20.29 -11.02 7.44
C ILE A 101 21.29 -10.02 8.00
N ASN A 102 22.58 -10.37 7.99
CA ASN A 102 23.62 -9.42 8.34
C ASN A 102 23.73 -8.40 7.22
N ILE A 103 23.40 -7.15 7.51
CA ILE A 103 23.64 -6.04 6.59
C ILE A 103 25.16 -5.77 6.65
N THR A 104 25.89 -6.27 5.65
CA THR A 104 27.21 -5.72 5.29
C THR A 104 26.96 -4.35 4.67
N GLU A 105 27.82 -3.37 4.95
CA GLU A 105 27.71 -2.00 4.40
C GLU A 105 27.86 -1.92 2.86
N GLU A 106 27.77 -3.05 2.15
CA GLU A 106 28.04 -3.21 0.71
C GLU A 106 26.96 -3.98 -0.09
N ALA A 107 25.79 -4.31 0.48
CA ALA A 107 24.73 -4.99 -0.29
C ALA A 107 23.78 -4.00 -1.00
N ASP A 108 23.94 -3.93 -2.32
CA ASP A 108 23.02 -3.45 -3.37
C ASP A 108 22.64 -1.96 -3.40
N LEU A 109 23.62 -1.14 -3.81
CA LEU A 109 23.35 -0.10 -4.80
C LEU A 109 23.21 -0.82 -6.16
N PRO A 110 22.04 -0.81 -6.83
CA PRO A 110 22.04 -1.03 -8.27
C PRO A 110 22.99 0.01 -8.86
N GLU A 111 23.97 -0.41 -9.66
CA GLU A 111 24.80 0.48 -10.45
C GLU A 111 23.88 1.32 -11.36
N TYR A 112 23.44 2.48 -10.89
CA TYR A 112 23.07 3.56 -11.77
C TYR A 112 24.37 4.04 -12.39
N LYS A 113 24.77 3.41 -13.50
CA LYS A 113 25.80 3.96 -14.37
C LYS A 113 25.30 5.32 -14.84
N SER A 114 25.73 6.34 -14.10
CA SER A 114 25.67 7.74 -14.46
C SER A 114 26.21 7.88 -15.89
N PHE A 115 25.29 7.95 -16.86
CA PHE A 115 25.60 8.50 -18.16
C PHE A 115 26.10 9.92 -17.92
N LYS A 116 27.39 10.14 -18.17
CA LYS A 116 27.95 11.48 -18.38
C LYS A 116 27.29 12.05 -19.64
N ARG A 117 26.07 12.60 -19.52
CA ARG A 117 25.57 13.58 -20.48
C ARG A 117 26.38 14.85 -20.27
N LYS A 118 27.35 15.08 -21.16
CA LYS A 118 27.79 16.43 -21.50
C LYS A 118 26.57 17.16 -22.06
N ILE A 119 25.95 18.02 -21.29
CA ILE A 119 25.08 19.07 -21.82
C ILE A 119 25.77 20.40 -21.50
N ASN A 120 26.09 21.11 -22.57
CA ASN A 120 26.53 22.49 -22.55
C ASN A 120 25.45 23.36 -21.88
N THR A 121 25.93 24.20 -20.99
CA THR A 121 25.30 25.39 -20.42
C THR A 121 24.59 26.25 -21.47
N TYR A 122 23.31 26.55 -21.22
CA TYR A 122 22.76 27.91 -21.29
C TYR A 122 21.84 28.09 -20.07
N GLY A 123 22.12 29.13 -19.30
CA GLY A 123 21.73 29.25 -17.90
C GLY A 123 20.37 29.88 -17.64
N THR A 124 19.92 29.72 -16.40
CA THR A 124 19.29 30.79 -15.60
C THR A 124 19.60 30.50 -14.12
N HIS A 125 20.07 31.53 -13.44
CA HIS A 125 20.59 31.49 -12.07
C HIS A 125 19.46 31.44 -11.03
N PHE A 126 19.57 30.52 -10.06
CA PHE A 126 19.03 30.69 -8.70
C PHE A 126 20.10 30.28 -7.70
N TRP A 127 20.68 31.27 -7.01
CA TRP A 127 21.61 31.07 -5.90
C TRP A 127 20.86 31.15 -4.57
N GLN A 128 20.91 30.09 -3.76
CA GLN A 128 20.92 30.20 -2.30
C GLN A 128 22.14 29.42 -1.77
N PRO A 129 22.88 29.95 -0.76
CA PRO A 129 24.22 29.47 -0.46
C PRO A 129 24.21 28.22 0.42
N ILE A 130 24.83 27.15 -0.09
CA ILE A 130 25.28 26.02 0.71
C ILE A 130 26.60 26.44 1.36
N ASN A 131 26.58 26.75 2.65
CA ASN A 131 27.77 26.70 3.47
C ASN A 131 27.40 26.56 4.94
N ARG A 132 27.44 25.31 5.46
CA ARG A 132 27.82 24.95 6.85
C ARG A 132 27.70 23.44 7.14
N HIS A 133 28.41 22.60 6.40
CA HIS A 133 28.65 21.21 6.82
C HIS A 133 30.08 20.74 6.52
N ALA A 134 31.04 21.19 7.33
CA ALA A 134 32.37 20.57 7.39
C ALA A 134 32.91 20.38 8.82
N SER A 135 32.21 20.84 9.86
CA SER A 135 32.68 20.80 11.25
C SER A 135 31.90 19.85 12.18
N ARG A 136 31.09 18.92 11.65
CA ARG A 136 30.36 17.91 12.45
C ARG A 136 30.91 16.48 12.37
N ARG A 137 32.17 16.27 11.96
CA ARG A 137 32.80 14.94 11.94
C ARG A 137 33.64 14.58 13.17
N LEU A 138 33.60 15.41 14.22
CA LEU A 138 34.34 15.20 15.47
C LEU A 138 33.46 15.23 16.74
N LEU A 139 32.18 14.86 16.62
CA LEU A 139 31.40 14.38 17.76
C LEU A 139 31.28 12.86 17.60
N ARG A 140 32.14 12.13 18.31
CA ARG A 140 32.03 10.67 18.49
C ARG A 140 30.59 10.32 18.87
N ALA A 141 30.05 9.33 18.17
CA ALA A 141 28.71 8.79 18.33
C ALA A 141 28.40 8.43 19.79
N ILE A 142 27.66 9.31 20.47
CA ILE A 142 26.83 8.86 21.60
C ILE A 142 25.78 7.94 20.96
N PRO A 143 25.67 6.66 21.35
CA PRO A 143 24.63 5.79 20.82
C PRO A 143 23.28 6.44 21.11
N LYS A 144 22.59 6.90 20.07
CA LYS A 144 21.29 7.55 20.23
C LYS A 144 20.29 6.50 20.71
N GLN A 145 19.86 6.62 21.97
CA GLN A 145 18.79 5.77 22.49
C GLN A 145 17.45 6.26 21.97
N ILE A 146 16.65 5.32 21.47
CA ILE A 146 15.34 5.62 20.88
C ILE A 146 14.41 6.36 21.86
N THR A 147 14.48 5.97 23.14
CA THR A 147 13.70 6.59 24.23
C THR A 147 14.03 8.06 24.40
N ASN A 148 15.29 8.46 24.25
CA ASN A 148 15.70 9.86 24.39
C ASN A 148 15.31 10.68 23.16
N ILE A 149 15.38 10.10 21.95
CA ILE A 149 14.95 10.81 20.73
C ILE A 149 13.43 11.07 20.76
N LEU A 150 12.67 10.10 21.23
CA LEU A 150 11.22 10.22 21.41
C LEU A 150 10.82 10.86 22.75
N GLN A 151 11.78 11.41 23.51
CA GLN A 151 11.58 12.20 24.73
C GLN A 151 10.80 11.48 25.85
N ALA A 152 11.00 10.16 25.99
CA ALA A 152 10.39 9.37 27.07
C ALA A 152 10.92 9.76 28.46
N ASP A 153 12.16 10.28 28.53
CA ASP A 153 12.80 10.78 29.74
C ASP A 153 12.04 11.93 30.39
N ALA A 154 11.42 12.80 29.59
CA ALA A 154 10.56 13.85 30.11
C ALA A 154 9.34 13.28 30.86
N LEU A 155 8.71 12.21 30.37
CA LEU A 155 7.60 11.56 31.06
C LEU A 155 8.07 10.79 32.31
N TRP A 156 9.21 10.10 32.24
CA TRP A 156 9.79 9.45 33.42
C TRP A 156 10.08 10.43 34.55
N SER A 157 10.54 11.64 34.22
CA SER A 157 10.77 12.71 35.20
C SER A 157 9.49 13.16 35.91
N MET A 158 8.33 12.92 35.30
CA MET A 158 7.00 13.17 35.86
C MET A 158 6.43 11.97 36.66
N GLY A 159 7.22 10.89 36.82
CA GLY A 159 6.77 9.65 37.48
C GLY A 159 5.94 8.73 36.60
N VAL A 160 5.79 9.04 35.31
CA VAL A 160 5.07 8.21 34.34
C VAL A 160 6.08 7.20 33.78
N THR A 161 6.05 5.95 34.24
CA THR A 161 7.09 4.93 33.91
C THR A 161 6.55 3.60 33.38
N GLY A 162 5.24 3.51 33.14
CA GLY A 162 4.56 2.25 32.82
C GLY A 162 3.92 1.55 34.01
N HIS A 163 4.07 2.10 35.22
CA HIS A 163 3.50 1.49 36.44
C HIS A 163 1.99 1.25 36.32
N GLY A 164 1.54 0.06 36.77
CA GLY A 164 0.12 -0.31 36.77
C GLY A 164 -0.43 -0.76 35.41
N ILE A 165 0.37 -0.73 34.35
CA ILE A 165 -0.04 -1.16 33.00
C ILE A 165 0.39 -2.60 32.75
N LYS A 166 -0.56 -3.42 32.31
CA LYS A 166 -0.32 -4.80 31.88
C LYS A 166 -0.07 -4.83 30.37
N VAL A 167 1.10 -5.30 29.97
CA VAL A 167 1.49 -5.41 28.56
C VAL A 167 1.63 -6.87 28.18
N ALA A 168 0.76 -7.33 27.28
CA ALA A 168 0.83 -8.65 26.68
C ALA A 168 1.74 -8.63 25.45
N ILE A 169 2.64 -9.61 25.35
CA ILE A 169 3.54 -9.76 24.21
C ILE A 169 3.35 -11.16 23.63
N PHE A 170 2.83 -11.20 22.41
CA PHE A 170 2.59 -12.45 21.67
C PHE A 170 3.77 -12.69 20.74
N ASP A 171 4.69 -13.56 21.14
CA ASP A 171 5.90 -13.82 20.37
C ASP A 171 6.53 -15.19 20.69
N THR A 172 7.83 -15.35 20.44
CA THR A 172 8.64 -16.54 20.72
C THR A 172 8.93 -16.75 22.21
N GLY A 173 8.47 -15.87 23.10
CA GLY A 173 8.70 -15.95 24.54
C GLY A 173 9.71 -14.92 25.06
N LEU A 174 10.18 -15.13 26.29
CA LEU A 174 11.15 -14.25 26.97
C LEU A 174 12.13 -15.12 27.75
N ALA A 175 13.41 -14.81 27.72
CA ALA A 175 14.42 -15.48 28.56
C ALA A 175 14.18 -15.22 30.06
N ALA A 176 14.10 -16.28 30.88
CA ALA A 176 13.72 -16.19 32.30
C ALA A 176 14.61 -15.28 33.15
N SER A 177 15.92 -15.43 32.96
CA SER A 177 16.96 -14.87 33.83
C SER A 177 17.60 -13.60 33.27
N HIS A 178 16.98 -12.98 32.27
CA HIS A 178 17.56 -11.82 31.61
C HIS A 178 17.56 -10.60 32.54
N PRO A 179 18.72 -9.99 32.86
CA PRO A 179 18.86 -8.96 33.91
C PRO A 179 18.20 -7.61 33.58
N HIS A 180 17.57 -7.49 32.41
CA HIS A 180 16.99 -6.23 31.95
C HIS A 180 15.57 -6.02 32.48
N PHE A 181 14.87 -7.08 32.89
CA PHE A 181 13.45 -7.01 33.21
C PHE A 181 13.23 -7.08 34.72
N LYS A 182 12.49 -6.10 35.25
CA LYS A 182 12.18 -6.03 36.69
C LYS A 182 10.86 -6.72 37.06
N LYS A 183 9.86 -6.65 36.18
CA LYS A 183 8.47 -7.03 36.45
C LYS A 183 7.89 -7.98 35.41
N ILE A 184 8.44 -9.19 35.36
CA ILE A 184 7.81 -10.28 34.62
C ILE A 184 6.70 -10.84 35.51
N LYS A 185 5.45 -10.48 35.21
CA LYS A 185 4.29 -10.96 35.97
C LYS A 185 3.95 -12.40 35.61
N GLU A 186 4.05 -12.71 34.33
CA GLU A 186 3.67 -14.01 33.79
C GLU A 186 4.49 -14.37 32.56
N ARG A 187 4.83 -15.67 32.46
CA ARG A 187 5.29 -16.32 31.23
C ARG A 187 4.40 -17.55 31.01
N SER A 188 3.64 -17.56 29.93
CA SER A 188 2.76 -18.67 29.57
C SER A 188 3.09 -19.19 28.17
N ASN A 189 2.77 -20.47 27.95
CA ASN A 189 3.02 -21.12 26.68
C ASN A 189 1.71 -21.73 26.17
N TRP A 190 1.36 -21.34 24.96
CA TRP A 190 0.13 -21.73 24.26
C TRP A 190 0.41 -22.81 23.21
N THR A 191 1.68 -23.19 23.03
CA THR A 191 2.12 -24.22 22.09
C THR A 191 2.14 -25.61 22.72
N ASN A 192 2.41 -26.62 21.91
CA ASN A 192 2.57 -28.01 22.35
C ASN A 192 3.97 -28.32 22.93
N GLU A 193 4.95 -27.42 22.80
CA GLU A 193 6.28 -27.62 23.38
C GLU A 193 6.23 -27.45 24.91
N LYS A 194 7.09 -28.12 25.67
CA LYS A 194 7.11 -28.02 27.14
C LYS A 194 8.16 -27.03 27.63
N THR A 195 8.14 -25.79 27.13
CA THR A 195 9.10 -24.75 27.51
C THR A 195 8.46 -23.36 27.53
N LEU A 196 8.95 -22.50 28.43
CA LEU A 196 8.63 -21.07 28.50
C LEU A 196 9.77 -20.21 27.95
N GLU A 197 10.95 -20.80 27.70
CA GLU A 197 12.14 -20.10 27.23
C GLU A 197 11.98 -19.62 25.79
N ASP A 198 12.60 -18.47 25.51
CA ASP A 198 12.73 -17.96 24.16
C ASP A 198 13.88 -18.67 23.43
N GLY A 199 13.55 -19.56 22.49
CA GLY A 199 14.57 -20.24 21.69
C GLY A 199 15.15 -19.40 20.55
N LEU A 200 14.57 -18.24 20.24
CA LEU A 200 14.88 -17.47 19.02
C LEU A 200 15.35 -16.04 19.31
N GLY A 201 15.03 -15.49 20.48
CA GLY A 201 15.44 -14.17 20.95
C GLY A 201 14.56 -13.02 20.48
N HIS A 202 13.66 -13.23 19.51
CA HIS A 202 12.81 -12.17 18.95
C HIS A 202 11.89 -11.58 20.04
N GLY A 203 11.15 -12.43 20.76
CA GLY A 203 10.29 -12.00 21.85
C GLY A 203 11.06 -11.31 22.98
N THR A 204 12.27 -11.77 23.32
CA THR A 204 13.14 -11.10 24.30
C THR A 204 13.55 -9.69 23.85
N PHE A 205 13.84 -9.51 22.57
CA PHE A 205 14.15 -8.20 22.00
C PHE A 205 12.93 -7.27 22.03
N VAL A 206 11.76 -7.76 21.60
CA VAL A 206 10.49 -7.03 21.60
C VAL A 206 10.13 -6.56 23.02
N ALA A 207 10.19 -7.47 24.01
CA ALA A 207 9.99 -7.14 25.41
C ALA A 207 11.01 -6.10 25.90
N GLY A 208 12.26 -6.19 25.44
CA GLY A 208 13.33 -5.26 25.75
C GLY A 208 13.00 -3.82 25.33
N VAL A 209 12.53 -3.63 24.10
CA VAL A 209 12.13 -2.31 23.59
C VAL A 209 10.96 -1.73 24.40
N ILE A 210 10.06 -2.58 24.89
CA ILE A 210 8.91 -2.15 25.69
C ILE A 210 9.33 -1.77 27.12
N ALA A 211 10.01 -2.66 27.86
CA ALA A 211 10.14 -2.53 29.32
C ALA A 211 11.53 -2.90 29.89
N SER A 212 12.60 -2.90 29.07
CA SER A 212 13.96 -3.05 29.60
C SER A 212 14.30 -1.91 30.57
N SER A 213 14.95 -2.25 31.67
CA SER A 213 15.49 -1.31 32.66
C SER A 213 17.01 -1.10 32.53
N SER A 214 17.63 -1.71 31.52
CA SER A 214 19.06 -1.58 31.27
C SER A 214 19.41 -0.22 30.70
N ARG A 215 20.46 0.41 31.23
CA ARG A 215 20.94 1.71 30.75
C ARG A 215 21.49 1.68 29.33
N GLU A 216 21.82 0.51 28.77
CA GLU A 216 22.36 0.41 27.41
C GLU A 216 21.29 0.27 26.32
N CYS A 217 20.15 -0.33 26.65
CA CYS A 217 18.98 -0.48 25.79
C CYS A 217 17.72 -0.38 26.64
N LEU A 218 17.41 0.85 27.04
CA LEU A 218 16.28 1.17 27.90
C LEU A 218 14.97 1.05 27.11
N GLY A 219 13.96 0.42 27.70
CA GLY A 219 12.62 0.37 27.15
C GLY A 219 11.80 1.61 27.52
N PHE A 220 10.68 1.82 26.84
CA PHE A 220 9.81 2.98 27.08
C PHE A 220 9.08 2.95 28.43
N ALA A 221 8.60 1.77 28.86
CA ALA A 221 7.77 1.57 30.04
C ALA A 221 8.42 0.56 31.01
N PRO A 222 9.57 0.90 31.64
CA PRO A 222 10.37 -0.04 32.44
C PRO A 222 9.66 -0.60 33.69
N ASP A 223 8.60 0.05 34.18
CA ASP A 223 7.84 -0.39 35.36
C ASP A 223 6.50 -1.06 35.01
N ALA A 224 6.24 -1.36 33.73
CA ALA A 224 5.08 -2.10 33.26
C ALA A 224 5.13 -3.58 33.65
N GLU A 225 3.96 -4.19 33.81
CA GLU A 225 3.81 -5.62 34.10
C GLU A 225 3.80 -6.41 32.78
N LEU A 226 4.84 -7.23 32.58
CA LEU A 226 4.96 -8.04 31.37
C LEU A 226 4.21 -9.37 31.51
N HIS A 227 3.29 -9.59 30.57
CA HIS A 227 2.60 -10.85 30.33
C HIS A 227 3.11 -11.46 29.02
N ILE A 228 4.02 -12.43 29.12
CA ILE A 228 4.70 -13.00 27.96
C ILE A 228 3.98 -14.24 27.49
N PHE A 229 3.34 -14.15 26.32
CA PHE A 229 2.56 -15.25 25.76
C PHE A 229 3.35 -15.85 24.61
N ARG A 230 3.96 -17.01 24.87
CA ARG A 230 4.64 -17.78 23.84
C ARG A 230 3.58 -18.46 22.97
N VAL A 231 3.43 -17.97 21.74
CA VAL A 231 2.45 -18.47 20.76
C VAL A 231 3.11 -19.14 19.56
N PHE A 232 4.44 -19.09 19.44
CA PHE A 232 5.22 -19.82 18.44
C PHE A 232 6.18 -20.82 19.08
N THR A 233 6.32 -21.98 18.45
CA THR A 233 7.34 -22.98 18.79
C THR A 233 8.74 -22.55 18.38
N ASN A 234 9.78 -23.30 18.77
CA ASN A 234 11.15 -23.02 18.30
C ASN A 234 11.33 -23.34 16.81
N ALA A 235 10.51 -24.26 16.28
CA ALA A 235 10.34 -24.49 14.85
C ALA A 235 9.54 -23.38 14.14
N GLN A 236 9.11 -22.35 14.89
CA GLN A 236 8.35 -21.19 14.42
C GLN A 236 6.99 -21.52 13.82
N VAL A 237 6.32 -22.48 14.46
CA VAL A 237 4.97 -22.92 14.12
C VAL A 237 3.99 -22.44 15.19
N SER A 238 2.81 -22.06 14.76
CA SER A 238 1.65 -21.73 15.59
C SER A 238 0.38 -22.31 14.99
N TYR A 239 -0.72 -22.24 15.74
CA TYR A 239 -2.04 -22.68 15.33
C TYR A 239 -3.05 -21.56 15.64
N THR A 240 -4.06 -21.36 14.79
CA THR A 240 -5.11 -20.35 15.03
C THR A 240 -5.74 -20.51 16.42
N SER A 241 -6.13 -21.73 16.79
CA SER A 241 -6.66 -22.04 18.12
C SER A 241 -5.75 -21.62 19.28
N TRP A 242 -4.42 -21.64 19.12
CA TRP A 242 -3.49 -21.16 20.16
C TRP A 242 -3.58 -19.66 20.33
N PHE A 243 -3.71 -18.90 19.23
CA PHE A 243 -4.00 -17.47 19.29
C PHE A 243 -5.36 -17.21 19.94
N LEU A 244 -6.40 -17.95 19.57
CA LEU A 244 -7.74 -17.76 20.12
C LEU A 244 -7.77 -17.98 21.65
N ASP A 245 -7.12 -19.03 22.15
CA ASP A 245 -7.01 -19.27 23.59
C ASP A 245 -6.18 -18.18 24.29
N ALA A 246 -5.05 -17.77 23.69
CA ALA A 246 -4.21 -16.70 24.20
C ALA A 246 -4.96 -15.36 24.27
N PHE A 247 -5.74 -15.02 23.24
CA PHE A 247 -6.58 -13.81 23.23
C PHE A 247 -7.70 -13.89 24.27
N ASN A 248 -8.41 -15.03 24.37
CA ASN A 248 -9.42 -15.23 25.41
C ASN A 248 -8.83 -15.01 26.80
N TYR A 249 -7.64 -15.54 27.06
CA TYR A 249 -6.95 -15.34 28.34
C TYR A 249 -6.48 -13.89 28.55
N ALA A 250 -6.02 -13.21 27.50
CA ALA A 250 -5.67 -11.79 27.55
C ALA A 250 -6.89 -10.91 27.93
N ILE A 251 -8.06 -11.21 27.36
CA ILE A 251 -9.34 -10.55 27.70
C ILE A 251 -9.69 -10.80 29.18
N LEU A 252 -9.65 -12.06 29.61
CA LEU A 252 -9.99 -12.45 30.99
C LEU A 252 -9.05 -11.84 32.03
N THR A 253 -7.75 -11.75 31.73
CA THR A 253 -6.74 -11.14 32.60
C THR A 253 -6.73 -9.60 32.54
N LYS A 254 -7.56 -9.02 31.67
CA LYS A 254 -7.72 -7.58 31.45
C LYS A 254 -6.38 -6.91 31.18
N VAL A 255 -5.62 -7.43 30.21
CA VAL A 255 -4.39 -6.77 29.76
C VAL A 255 -4.75 -5.42 29.14
N THR A 256 -3.88 -4.42 29.29
CA THR A 256 -4.17 -3.06 28.80
C THR A 256 -3.69 -2.89 27.37
N VAL A 257 -2.49 -3.38 27.07
CA VAL A 257 -1.84 -3.24 25.78
C VAL A 257 -1.43 -4.62 25.30
N LEU A 258 -1.69 -4.93 24.04
CA LEU A 258 -1.21 -6.14 23.38
C LEU A 258 -0.34 -5.76 22.20
N ASN A 259 0.92 -6.20 22.25
CA ASN A 259 1.86 -6.08 21.14
C ASN A 259 1.90 -7.39 20.35
N LEU A 260 1.56 -7.31 19.07
CA LEU A 260 1.69 -8.40 18.11
C LEU A 260 2.63 -7.97 16.98
N SER A 261 3.93 -8.19 17.16
CA SER A 261 4.98 -7.88 16.18
C SER A 261 5.07 -8.94 15.07
N ILE A 262 3.91 -9.45 14.68
CA ILE A 262 3.70 -10.58 13.79
C ILE A 262 2.52 -10.23 12.90
N GLY A 263 2.69 -10.47 11.60
CA GLY A 263 1.61 -10.39 10.63
C GLY A 263 1.95 -11.26 9.44
N GLY A 264 0.91 -11.56 8.66
CA GLY A 264 1.00 -12.20 7.36
C GLY A 264 -0.16 -11.73 6.48
N PRO A 265 -0.18 -12.09 5.19
CA PRO A 265 -1.24 -11.66 4.27
C PRO A 265 -2.62 -12.30 4.57
N ASP A 266 -2.72 -13.13 5.61
CA ASP A 266 -3.87 -14.01 5.83
C ASP A 266 -5.04 -13.33 6.57
N PHE A 267 -5.69 -12.36 5.91
CA PHE A 267 -6.94 -11.75 6.36
C PHE A 267 -8.16 -12.70 6.27
N MET A 268 -7.97 -13.93 5.76
CA MET A 268 -9.01 -14.94 5.56
C MET A 268 -9.21 -15.89 6.75
N ASP A 269 -8.37 -15.81 7.78
CA ASP A 269 -8.59 -16.53 9.05
C ASP A 269 -9.65 -15.80 9.90
N HIS A 270 -10.93 -15.93 9.49
CA HIS A 270 -12.03 -15.23 10.15
C HIS A 270 -12.09 -15.44 11.67
N PRO A 271 -11.83 -16.63 12.25
CA PRO A 271 -11.72 -16.78 13.71
C PRO A 271 -10.70 -15.84 14.34
N PHE A 272 -9.53 -15.67 13.72
CA PHE A 272 -8.49 -14.78 14.21
C PHE A 272 -8.92 -13.31 14.14
N VAL A 273 -9.48 -12.88 13.00
CA VAL A 273 -9.97 -11.50 12.78
C VAL A 273 -11.11 -11.15 13.75
N ASP A 274 -12.13 -12.02 13.87
CA ASP A 274 -13.24 -11.85 14.82
C ASP A 274 -12.71 -11.70 16.25
N LYS A 275 -11.68 -12.46 16.61
CA LYS A 275 -11.09 -12.42 17.96
C LYS A 275 -10.31 -11.13 18.19
N VAL A 276 -9.67 -10.56 17.18
CA VAL A 276 -9.04 -9.22 17.24
C VAL A 276 -10.10 -8.14 17.51
N TRP A 277 -11.25 -8.21 16.84
CA TRP A 277 -12.36 -7.28 17.10
C TRP A 277 -12.91 -7.44 18.51
N GLU A 278 -13.11 -8.68 18.98
CA GLU A 278 -13.55 -8.91 20.34
C GLU A 278 -12.53 -8.43 21.39
N LEU A 279 -11.25 -8.66 21.16
CA LEU A 279 -10.16 -8.21 22.02
C LEU A 279 -10.19 -6.69 22.20
N THR A 280 -10.29 -5.94 21.09
CA THR A 280 -10.36 -4.48 21.12
C THR A 280 -11.69 -3.99 21.69
N ALA A 281 -12.81 -4.66 21.42
CA ALA A 281 -14.11 -4.37 22.05
C ALA A 281 -14.06 -4.46 23.59
N ASN A 282 -13.22 -5.35 24.13
CA ASN A 282 -12.98 -5.49 25.58
C ASN A 282 -11.97 -4.46 26.14
N GLY A 283 -11.60 -3.43 25.37
CA GLY A 283 -10.78 -2.31 25.81
C GLY A 283 -9.27 -2.54 25.72
N VAL A 284 -8.82 -3.65 25.14
CA VAL A 284 -7.39 -3.93 24.96
C VAL A 284 -6.86 -3.14 23.76
N ILE A 285 -5.81 -2.34 23.98
CA ILE A 285 -5.17 -1.56 22.92
C ILE A 285 -4.21 -2.47 22.14
N MET A 286 -4.54 -2.78 20.89
CA MET A 286 -3.72 -3.65 20.06
C MET A 286 -2.78 -2.85 19.15
N VAL A 287 -1.49 -3.19 19.20
CA VAL A 287 -0.44 -2.60 18.38
C VAL A 287 0.22 -3.71 17.56
N SER A 288 0.32 -3.51 16.24
CA SER A 288 0.88 -4.52 15.34
C SER A 288 1.78 -3.92 14.26
N ALA A 289 2.73 -4.73 13.79
CA ALA A 289 3.69 -4.35 12.76
C ALA A 289 3.05 -4.42 11.38
N ILE A 290 3.26 -3.39 10.54
CA ILE A 290 2.57 -3.29 9.24
C ILE A 290 3.05 -4.30 8.18
N GLY A 291 4.26 -4.86 8.34
CA GLY A 291 4.86 -5.78 7.38
C GLY A 291 6.27 -5.36 6.92
N ASN A 292 7.02 -6.29 6.32
CA ASN A 292 8.40 -6.06 5.87
C ASN A 292 8.55 -6.27 4.34
N ASP A 293 7.47 -6.13 3.60
CA ASP A 293 7.37 -6.49 2.19
C ASP A 293 7.40 -5.25 1.26
N GLY A 294 7.73 -4.08 1.81
CA GLY A 294 8.00 -2.88 1.02
C GLY A 294 9.24 -3.02 0.11
N PRO A 295 9.43 -2.10 -0.85
CA PRO A 295 8.81 -0.78 -0.99
C PRO A 295 7.56 -0.74 -1.88
N LEU A 296 7.04 -1.87 -2.35
CA LEU A 296 5.83 -1.89 -3.17
C LEU A 296 4.61 -1.45 -2.34
N TYR A 297 3.64 -0.81 -3.00
CA TYR A 297 2.37 -0.42 -2.41
C TYR A 297 1.43 -1.63 -2.38
N GLY A 298 0.48 -1.67 -1.45
CA GLY A 298 -0.42 -2.82 -1.27
C GLY A 298 0.19 -4.00 -0.50
N THR A 299 1.32 -3.79 0.19
CA THR A 299 2.11 -4.86 0.84
C THR A 299 1.79 -5.04 2.32
N LEU A 300 0.62 -4.59 2.77
CA LEU A 300 0.21 -4.58 4.17
C LEU A 300 -0.09 -6.00 4.69
N ASN A 301 0.25 -6.26 5.96
CA ASN A 301 -0.03 -7.52 6.62
C ASN A 301 -1.15 -7.41 7.67
N ASN A 302 -1.94 -8.48 7.81
CA ASN A 302 -2.95 -8.65 8.85
C ASN A 302 -2.30 -9.06 10.18
N PRO A 303 -2.75 -8.57 11.35
CA PRO A 303 -3.92 -7.70 11.60
C PRO A 303 -3.63 -6.20 11.65
N ALA A 304 -2.40 -5.76 11.33
CA ALA A 304 -2.02 -4.34 11.40
C ALA A 304 -2.80 -3.46 10.43
N ASP A 305 -3.37 -4.08 9.40
CA ASP A 305 -4.18 -3.52 8.35
C ASP A 305 -5.63 -3.18 8.79
N GLN A 306 -6.12 -3.78 9.89
CA GLN A 306 -7.48 -3.57 10.41
C GLN A 306 -7.70 -2.19 11.01
N MET A 307 -8.94 -1.68 10.95
CA MET A 307 -9.29 -0.33 11.42
C MET A 307 -9.05 -0.12 12.93
N ASP A 308 -9.23 -1.15 13.77
CA ASP A 308 -9.14 -1.01 15.24
C ASP A 308 -7.77 -1.34 15.81
N VAL A 309 -6.88 -1.84 14.96
CA VAL A 309 -5.48 -2.10 15.32
C VAL A 309 -4.65 -0.86 15.00
N ILE A 310 -3.70 -0.54 15.85
CA ILE A 310 -2.67 0.48 15.58
C ILE A 310 -1.57 -0.18 14.77
N GLY A 311 -1.60 0.01 13.45
CA GLY A 311 -0.63 -0.50 12.49
C GLY A 311 0.58 0.41 12.35
N VAL A 312 1.77 -0.13 12.58
CA VAL A 312 3.01 0.66 12.71
C VAL A 312 4.00 0.37 11.59
N GLY A 313 4.35 1.40 10.82
CA GLY A 313 5.44 1.37 9.84
C GLY A 313 6.80 1.78 10.41
N GLY A 314 7.86 1.49 9.67
CA GLY A 314 9.25 1.69 10.09
C GLY A 314 9.97 2.82 9.36
N ILE A 315 10.72 3.65 10.11
CA ILE A 315 11.67 4.65 9.57
C ILE A 315 13.11 4.37 10.01
N ASN A 316 14.07 4.97 9.31
CA ASN A 316 15.47 5.01 9.72
C ASN A 316 15.80 6.22 10.62
N TRP A 317 17.05 6.32 11.08
CA TRP A 317 17.51 7.38 11.97
C TRP A 317 17.58 8.77 11.30
N GLU A 318 17.42 8.82 9.98
CA GLU A 318 17.35 10.02 9.14
C GLU A 318 15.91 10.48 8.90
N ASP A 319 14.93 9.86 9.56
CA ASP A 319 13.49 10.13 9.40
C ASP A 319 12.96 9.86 7.97
N GLN A 320 13.57 8.90 7.27
CA GLN A 320 13.10 8.38 5.98
C GLN A 320 12.38 7.04 6.18
N ILE A 321 11.35 6.77 5.37
CA ILE A 321 10.66 5.46 5.35
C ILE A 321 11.68 4.37 5.06
N ALA A 322 11.73 3.35 5.93
CA ALA A 322 12.61 2.21 5.73
C ALA A 322 12.17 1.43 4.49
N LYS A 323 13.11 1.01 3.63
CA LYS A 323 12.79 0.32 2.38
C LYS A 323 11.91 -0.92 2.58
N PHE A 324 12.19 -1.70 3.63
CA PHE A 324 11.40 -2.89 3.97
C PHE A 324 9.99 -2.56 4.48
N SER A 325 9.71 -1.34 4.96
CA SER A 325 8.41 -1.05 5.57
C SER A 325 7.31 -1.20 4.54
N SER A 326 6.37 -2.11 4.78
CA SER A 326 5.18 -2.26 3.95
C SER A 326 4.39 -0.96 3.85
N ARG A 327 3.72 -0.78 2.72
CA ARG A 327 2.99 0.45 2.36
C ARG A 327 1.56 0.11 1.97
N GLY A 328 0.64 1.00 2.31
CA GLY A 328 -0.74 0.87 1.90
C GLY A 328 -0.94 1.12 0.41
N MET A 329 -2.16 1.25 -0.07
CA MET A 329 -3.42 1.13 0.68
C MET A 329 -3.76 -0.33 1.04
N THR A 330 -4.84 -0.54 1.79
CA THR A 330 -5.39 -1.87 2.04
C THR A 330 -5.88 -2.50 0.73
N THR A 331 -5.47 -3.73 0.44
CA THR A 331 -5.71 -4.35 -0.87
C THR A 331 -7.07 -5.04 -0.99
N TRP A 332 -7.70 -5.39 0.13
CA TRP A 332 -8.95 -6.14 0.08
C TRP A 332 -10.17 -5.31 -0.37
N GLU A 333 -10.08 -3.98 -0.35
CA GLU A 333 -11.09 -3.09 -0.93
C GLU A 333 -10.80 -2.70 -2.39
N LEU A 334 -9.63 -3.07 -2.95
CA LEU A 334 -9.23 -2.67 -4.31
C LEU A 334 -10.18 -3.11 -5.42
N PRO A 335 -10.81 -4.31 -5.37
CA PRO A 335 -11.81 -4.69 -6.36
C PRO A 335 -13.03 -3.75 -6.41
N SER A 336 -13.20 -2.88 -5.41
CA SER A 336 -14.28 -1.89 -5.32
C SER A 336 -13.78 -0.43 -5.37
N GLY A 337 -12.50 -0.20 -5.71
CA GLY A 337 -11.90 1.12 -5.84
C GLY A 337 -10.61 1.27 -5.03
N TYR A 338 -10.51 2.33 -4.22
CA TYR A 338 -9.30 2.61 -3.43
C TYR A 338 -9.37 1.98 -2.04
N GLY A 339 -8.26 1.44 -1.55
CA GLY A 339 -8.11 1.00 -0.16
C GLY A 339 -8.09 2.13 0.87
N ARG A 340 -8.15 1.74 2.15
CA ARG A 340 -8.04 2.62 3.31
C ARG A 340 -6.58 2.96 3.64
N VAL A 341 -6.39 4.07 4.36
CA VAL A 341 -5.06 4.55 4.77
C VAL A 341 -4.47 3.66 5.85
N LYS A 342 -3.34 3.05 5.53
CA LYS A 342 -2.42 2.33 6.43
C LYS A 342 -0.98 2.49 5.92
N PRO A 343 0.06 2.45 6.78
CA PRO A 343 0.02 2.31 8.24
C PRO A 343 -0.72 3.46 8.92
N ASP A 344 -1.05 3.31 10.21
CA ASP A 344 -1.66 4.41 10.97
C ASP A 344 -0.62 5.49 11.28
N LEU A 345 0.59 5.08 11.68
CA LEU A 345 1.72 5.97 11.93
C LEU A 345 3.05 5.24 11.72
N VAL A 346 4.15 5.98 11.77
CA VAL A 346 5.49 5.43 11.65
C VAL A 346 6.39 5.79 12.83
N THR A 347 7.36 4.95 13.12
CA THR A 347 8.41 5.22 14.12
C THR A 347 9.69 4.46 13.76
N TYR A 348 10.76 4.69 14.52
CA TYR A 348 12.05 4.06 14.24
C TYR A 348 11.94 2.53 14.24
N GLY A 349 12.24 1.95 13.08
CA GLY A 349 12.26 0.50 12.87
C GLY A 349 13.58 -0.01 12.31
N SER A 350 14.48 0.88 11.87
CA SER A 350 15.81 0.50 11.37
C SER A 350 16.88 0.75 12.42
N GLY A 351 17.69 -0.26 12.71
CA GLY A 351 18.86 -0.15 13.56
C GLY A 351 18.52 0.18 15.02
N VAL A 352 17.41 -0.34 15.56
CA VAL A 352 17.00 -0.10 16.95
C VAL A 352 17.70 -1.09 17.88
N ARG A 353 18.20 -0.59 19.01
CA ARG A 353 18.92 -1.38 20.02
C ARG A 353 17.93 -1.87 21.09
N GLY A 354 17.90 -3.17 21.35
CA GLY A 354 17.03 -3.83 22.32
C GLY A 354 17.75 -5.00 23.03
N SER A 355 17.06 -5.70 23.93
CA SER A 355 17.66 -6.81 24.69
C SER A 355 18.09 -7.97 23.77
N ALA A 356 19.27 -8.52 24.01
CA ALA A 356 19.72 -9.76 23.37
C ALA A 356 19.06 -10.98 24.03
N LEU A 357 19.29 -12.19 23.50
CA LEU A 357 18.64 -13.39 24.04
C LEU A 357 19.14 -13.76 25.46
N GLN A 358 20.45 -13.68 25.70
CA GLN A 358 21.04 -14.08 26.99
C GLN A 358 21.33 -12.87 27.89
N THR A 359 22.28 -12.02 27.47
CA THR A 359 22.68 -10.81 28.20
C THR A 359 23.08 -9.71 27.23
N GLY A 360 23.02 -8.46 27.69
CA GLY A 360 23.38 -7.29 26.88
C GLY A 360 22.33 -6.92 25.85
N CYS A 361 22.74 -6.14 24.85
CA CYS A 361 21.85 -5.58 23.84
C CYS A 361 22.26 -6.01 22.43
N ARG A 362 21.27 -6.14 21.53
CA ARG A 362 21.47 -6.35 20.10
C ARG A 362 20.74 -5.28 19.29
N THR A 363 21.08 -5.16 18.01
CA THR A 363 20.48 -4.17 17.10
C THR A 363 19.76 -4.88 15.96
N LEU A 364 18.47 -4.58 15.78
CA LEU A 364 17.65 -5.17 14.73
C LEU A 364 16.96 -4.09 13.88
N SER A 365 16.60 -4.46 12.66
CA SER A 365 15.76 -3.69 11.74
C SER A 365 14.52 -4.49 11.32
N GLY A 366 13.36 -3.85 11.31
CA GLY A 366 12.08 -4.41 10.86
C GLY A 366 10.88 -3.64 11.41
N THR A 367 9.70 -3.78 10.81
CA THR A 367 8.46 -3.21 11.41
C THR A 367 8.05 -3.96 12.67
N SER A 368 8.47 -5.23 12.82
CA SER A 368 8.43 -5.98 14.07
C SER A 368 9.27 -5.35 15.20
N VAL A 369 10.16 -4.41 14.84
CA VAL A 369 10.94 -3.59 15.78
C VAL A 369 10.28 -2.23 16.03
N ALA A 370 9.59 -1.66 15.04
CA ALA A 370 8.83 -0.41 15.20
C ALA A 370 7.55 -0.59 16.04
N SER A 371 6.85 -1.71 15.88
CA SER A 371 5.65 -2.07 16.65
C SER A 371 5.85 -2.01 18.18
N PRO A 372 6.89 -2.62 18.79
CA PRO A 372 7.12 -2.53 20.22
C PRO A 372 7.56 -1.14 20.71
N VAL A 373 8.09 -0.28 19.84
CA VAL A 373 8.35 1.13 20.18
C VAL A 373 7.03 1.85 20.47
N VAL A 374 6.03 1.65 19.60
CA VAL A 374 4.69 2.21 19.82
C VAL A 374 4.00 1.53 20.99
N ALA A 375 4.08 0.20 21.14
CA ALA A 375 3.48 -0.49 22.28
C ALA A 375 4.07 -0.03 23.63
N GLY A 376 5.38 0.18 23.69
CA GLY A 376 6.06 0.76 24.85
C GLY A 376 5.65 2.21 25.10
N ALA A 377 5.54 3.02 24.05
CA ALA A 377 5.03 4.39 24.15
C ALA A 377 3.56 4.43 24.65
N VAL A 378 2.70 3.55 24.14
CA VAL A 378 1.31 3.40 24.59
C VAL A 378 1.25 3.01 26.06
N ALA A 379 2.06 2.04 26.49
CA ALA A 379 2.12 1.63 27.89
C ALA A 379 2.61 2.77 28.80
N LEU A 380 3.60 3.54 28.35
CA LEU A 380 4.09 4.71 29.05
C LEU A 380 2.99 5.78 29.17
N LEU A 381 2.35 6.15 28.06
CA LEU A 381 1.25 7.13 28.03
C LEU A 381 0.07 6.71 28.91
N ALA A 382 -0.37 5.46 28.80
CA ALA A 382 -1.47 4.91 29.59
C ALA A 382 -1.18 5.01 31.10
N SER A 383 0.06 4.74 31.53
CA SER A 383 0.43 4.77 32.96
C SER A 383 0.26 6.13 33.62
N GLY A 384 0.32 7.23 32.85
CA GLY A 384 0.12 8.57 33.40
C GLY A 384 -1.33 8.88 33.78
N PHE A 385 -2.27 8.02 33.38
CA PHE A 385 -3.70 8.19 33.63
C PHE A 385 -4.32 7.05 34.43
N VAL A 386 -3.53 6.03 34.82
CA VAL A 386 -3.96 4.95 35.70
C VAL A 386 -3.60 5.32 37.15
N GLN A 387 -4.56 5.80 37.93
CA GLN A 387 -4.41 5.94 39.38
C GLN A 387 -4.85 4.67 40.12
N ALA A 388 -4.23 4.42 41.28
CA ALA A 388 -4.37 3.21 42.09
C ALA A 388 -5.74 2.98 42.75
N ASP A 389 -6.70 3.90 42.61
CA ASP A 389 -7.94 3.92 43.41
C ASP A 389 -9.25 3.73 42.61
N GLY A 390 -9.19 3.22 41.38
CA GLY A 390 -10.38 2.68 40.69
C GLY A 390 -11.52 3.67 40.38
N SER A 391 -11.30 4.99 40.46
CA SER A 391 -12.31 6.00 40.12
C SER A 391 -12.74 5.89 38.64
N GLN A 392 -14.05 5.89 38.40
CA GLN A 392 -14.74 5.74 37.11
C GLN A 392 -14.24 6.71 36.00
N ASN A 393 -13.63 7.84 36.38
CA ASN A 393 -13.09 8.84 35.44
C ASN A 393 -11.89 8.35 34.60
N ILE A 394 -11.26 7.22 34.94
CA ILE A 394 -10.08 6.66 34.25
C ILE A 394 -10.46 5.79 33.04
N LYS A 395 -11.59 5.07 33.09
CA LYS A 395 -12.04 4.18 32.00
C LYS A 395 -12.33 4.90 30.69
N GLN A 396 -12.58 6.22 30.75
CA GLN A 396 -12.95 7.00 29.58
C GLN A 396 -11.73 7.51 28.79
N ARG A 397 -10.53 7.58 29.39
CA ARG A 397 -9.34 8.21 28.78
C ARG A 397 -8.35 7.25 28.14
N VAL A 398 -8.35 5.99 28.56
CA VAL A 398 -7.44 4.95 28.04
C VAL A 398 -8.29 3.84 27.42
N THR A 399 -8.65 4.04 26.17
CA THR A 399 -9.41 3.11 25.32
C THR A 399 -8.68 2.91 24.00
N PRO A 400 -9.00 1.85 23.23
CA PRO A 400 -8.45 1.66 21.88
C PRO A 400 -8.64 2.89 20.99
N ALA A 401 -9.84 3.47 20.97
CA ALA A 401 -10.13 4.70 20.23
C ALA A 401 -9.29 5.88 20.73
N SER A 402 -9.41 6.27 22.00
CA SER A 402 -8.74 7.47 22.54
C SER A 402 -7.22 7.44 22.37
N MET A 403 -6.60 6.27 22.57
CA MET A 403 -5.17 6.09 22.34
C MET A 403 -4.82 6.23 20.86
N LYS A 404 -5.58 5.59 19.96
CA LYS A 404 -5.37 5.73 18.52
C LYS A 404 -5.53 7.19 18.08
N GLN A 405 -6.58 7.88 18.52
CA GLN A 405 -6.82 9.31 18.26
C GLN A 405 -5.66 10.18 18.73
N ALA A 406 -5.15 9.92 19.95
CA ALA A 406 -4.02 10.66 20.50
C ALA A 406 -2.77 10.48 19.65
N LEU A 407 -2.44 9.25 19.25
CA LEU A 407 -1.26 8.97 18.43
C LEU A 407 -1.36 9.60 17.03
N LEU A 408 -2.52 9.51 16.37
CA LEU A 408 -2.70 10.05 15.02
C LEU A 408 -2.76 11.57 15.00
N SER A 409 -3.54 12.17 15.91
CA SER A 409 -3.70 13.64 15.96
C SER A 409 -2.41 14.36 16.37
N SER A 410 -1.54 13.68 17.12
CA SER A 410 -0.27 14.20 17.59
C SER A 410 0.91 13.86 16.68
N ALA A 411 0.77 12.98 15.69
CA ALA A 411 1.88 12.58 14.83
C ALA A 411 2.50 13.78 14.08
N ARG A 412 3.79 13.66 13.75
CA ARG A 412 4.51 14.65 12.94
C ARG A 412 4.70 14.12 11.52
N ARG A 413 4.11 14.80 10.53
CA ARG A 413 4.33 14.44 9.14
C ARG A 413 5.80 14.56 8.73
N LEU A 414 6.25 13.56 7.99
CA LEU A 414 7.51 13.53 7.28
C LEU A 414 7.35 14.29 5.95
N PRO A 415 8.32 15.12 5.57
CA PRO A 415 8.25 15.89 4.33
C PRO A 415 8.39 14.98 3.10
N GLY A 416 7.55 15.19 2.09
CA GLY A 416 7.64 14.49 0.80
C GLY A 416 7.27 13.00 0.83
N VAL A 417 6.48 12.56 1.80
CA VAL A 417 6.05 11.15 1.95
C VAL A 417 4.52 11.07 1.92
N GLY A 418 3.95 10.15 1.14
CA GLY A 418 2.49 10.01 1.01
C GLY A 418 1.82 9.38 2.23
N MET A 419 0.52 9.62 2.42
CA MET A 419 -0.24 9.06 3.56
C MET A 419 -0.25 7.53 3.61
N PHE A 420 -0.17 6.86 2.46
CA PHE A 420 -0.08 5.39 2.39
C PHE A 420 1.30 4.83 2.76
N GLU A 421 2.31 5.68 2.95
CA GLU A 421 3.63 5.28 3.42
C GLU A 421 3.83 5.63 4.90
N GLN A 422 3.39 6.83 5.32
CA GLN A 422 3.64 7.33 6.67
C GLN A 422 2.42 7.32 7.61
N GLY A 423 1.21 7.07 7.10
CA GLY A 423 -0.02 7.29 7.85
C GLY A 423 -0.16 8.75 8.28
N ALA A 424 -0.50 8.98 9.55
CA ALA A 424 -0.52 10.31 10.15
C ALA A 424 0.88 10.95 10.33
N GLY A 425 1.94 10.14 10.25
CA GLY A 425 3.34 10.57 10.36
C GLY A 425 4.10 9.91 11.51
N LYS A 426 5.23 10.51 11.88
CA LYS A 426 6.12 10.03 12.93
C LYS A 426 5.53 10.23 14.33
N LEU A 427 5.64 9.20 15.18
CA LEU A 427 5.25 9.25 16.60
C LEU A 427 5.82 10.46 17.35
N ASP A 428 4.97 11.17 18.07
CA ASP A 428 5.34 12.27 18.98
C ASP A 428 4.73 12.04 20.37
N LEU A 429 5.56 11.55 21.29
CA LEU A 429 5.13 11.08 22.60
C LEU A 429 4.57 12.20 23.47
N LEU A 430 5.22 13.37 23.48
CA LEU A 430 4.82 14.49 24.35
C LEU A 430 3.52 15.11 23.89
N ARG A 431 3.34 15.31 22.57
CA ARG A 431 2.06 15.81 22.04
C ARG A 431 0.94 14.80 22.28
N ALA A 432 1.19 13.49 22.16
CA ALA A 432 0.21 12.47 22.50
C ALA A 432 -0.19 12.51 23.98
N PHE A 433 0.77 12.67 24.89
CA PHE A 433 0.49 12.80 26.33
C PHE A 433 -0.36 14.04 26.65
N HIS A 434 -0.04 15.18 26.03
CA HIS A 434 -0.83 16.40 26.20
C HIS A 434 -2.25 16.26 25.64
N PHE A 435 -2.41 15.58 24.50
CA PHE A 435 -3.73 15.27 23.95
C PHE A 435 -4.55 14.44 24.93
N LEU A 436 -4.01 13.34 25.45
CA LEU A 436 -4.71 12.48 26.43
C LEU A 436 -5.04 13.21 27.74
N ARG A 437 -4.20 14.17 28.17
CA ARG A 437 -4.47 14.96 29.38
C ARG A 437 -5.73 15.82 29.24
N LEU A 438 -5.98 16.35 28.04
CA LEU A 438 -7.12 17.20 27.71
C LEU A 438 -8.27 16.42 27.06
N TYR A 439 -8.14 15.10 26.93
CA TYR A 439 -9.07 14.28 26.17
C TYR A 439 -10.45 14.23 26.84
N THR A 440 -11.46 14.47 26.02
CA THR A 440 -12.87 14.19 26.27
C THR A 440 -13.36 13.22 25.19
N PRO A 441 -14.30 12.31 25.50
CA PRO A 441 -14.86 11.40 24.49
C PRO A 441 -15.30 12.16 23.24
N MET A 442 -14.70 11.85 22.09
CA MET A 442 -14.97 12.52 20.82
C MET A 442 -14.77 11.55 19.65
N CYS A 443 -15.37 11.84 18.51
CA CYS A 443 -15.03 11.13 17.27
C CYS A 443 -13.92 11.88 16.51
N THR A 444 -13.13 11.17 15.71
CA THR A 444 -12.16 11.77 14.79
C THR A 444 -12.11 10.99 13.48
N LEU A 445 -11.46 11.55 12.47
CA LEU A 445 -11.34 10.97 11.13
C LEU A 445 -9.88 10.74 10.76
N SER A 446 -9.61 9.66 10.03
CA SER A 446 -8.31 9.38 9.43
C SER A 446 -8.49 8.99 7.96
N PRO A 447 -8.04 9.82 6.99
CA PRO A 447 -7.46 11.16 7.18
C PRO A 447 -8.50 12.17 7.72
N SER A 448 -8.02 13.27 8.31
CA SER A 448 -8.89 14.27 8.94
C SER A 448 -9.49 15.33 7.99
N TYR A 449 -9.10 15.31 6.72
CA TYR A 449 -9.58 16.18 5.66
C TYR A 449 -9.27 15.55 4.29
N ILE A 450 -9.87 16.07 3.24
CA ILE A 450 -9.59 15.72 1.85
C ILE A 450 -9.11 16.99 1.14
N ASP A 451 -7.83 17.01 0.75
CA ASP A 451 -7.28 18.08 -0.10
C ASP A 451 -6.63 17.47 -1.35
N LEU A 452 -7.38 17.44 -2.44
CA LEU A 452 -6.90 16.94 -3.73
C LEU A 452 -5.89 17.90 -4.38
N THR A 453 -5.50 18.98 -3.72
CA THR A 453 -4.42 19.88 -4.18
C THR A 453 -3.09 19.63 -3.44
N GLU A 454 -3.08 18.84 -2.37
CA GLU A 454 -1.89 18.58 -1.55
C GLU A 454 -1.15 17.31 -1.99
N CYS A 455 -0.25 17.43 -2.97
CA CYS A 455 0.38 16.24 -3.52
C CYS A 455 1.42 15.52 -2.67
N GLN A 456 2.01 16.19 -1.70
CA GLN A 456 3.01 15.52 -0.85
C GLN A 456 2.38 14.47 0.06
N TYR A 457 1.12 14.63 0.44
CA TYR A 457 0.45 13.77 1.42
C TYR A 457 -0.72 12.99 0.82
N MET A 458 -1.54 13.61 -0.03
CA MET A 458 -2.78 13.02 -0.58
C MET A 458 -2.60 12.22 -1.88
N TRP A 459 -1.40 11.71 -2.15
CA TRP A 459 -1.18 10.80 -3.27
C TRP A 459 -2.02 9.51 -3.08
N PRO A 460 -2.67 8.97 -4.14
CA PRO A 460 -2.65 9.42 -5.53
C PRO A 460 -3.71 10.48 -5.86
N TYR A 461 -4.69 10.74 -5.00
CA TYR A 461 -5.84 11.59 -5.33
C TYR A 461 -5.51 13.02 -5.78
N CYS A 462 -4.32 13.52 -5.44
CA CYS A 462 -3.87 14.85 -5.81
C CYS A 462 -3.40 15.00 -7.27
N THR A 463 -3.01 13.90 -7.91
CA THR A 463 -2.23 13.93 -9.18
C THR A 463 -3.13 14.23 -10.37
N GLN A 464 -4.45 14.12 -10.18
CA GLN A 464 -5.47 14.35 -11.18
C GLN A 464 -6.57 15.25 -10.62
N ALA A 465 -6.88 16.31 -11.36
CA ALA A 465 -8.04 17.16 -11.07
C ALA A 465 -9.33 16.44 -11.46
N VAL A 466 -10.43 16.75 -10.77
CA VAL A 466 -11.76 16.20 -11.09
C VAL A 466 -12.42 17.01 -12.21
N TYR A 467 -13.27 16.37 -13.01
CA TYR A 467 -13.98 16.99 -14.12
C TYR A 467 -15.30 16.28 -14.41
N HIS A 468 -16.15 16.91 -15.21
CA HIS A 468 -17.45 16.35 -15.58
C HIS A 468 -17.31 15.17 -16.53
N THR A 469 -18.13 14.13 -16.33
CA THR A 469 -18.10 12.80 -16.99
C THR A 469 -16.94 11.87 -16.62
N GLY A 470 -16.07 12.26 -15.68
CA GLY A 470 -15.13 11.34 -15.05
C GLY A 470 -15.81 10.42 -14.04
N ILE A 471 -15.29 9.21 -13.89
CA ILE A 471 -15.57 8.28 -12.81
C ILE A 471 -15.33 8.98 -11.47
N PRO A 472 -16.24 8.78 -10.48
CA PRO A 472 -16.10 9.39 -9.17
C PRO A 472 -14.77 9.08 -8.51
N THR A 473 -14.13 10.11 -7.97
CA THR A 473 -12.96 9.90 -7.11
C THR A 473 -13.45 9.52 -5.71
N ILE A 474 -13.19 8.28 -5.29
CA ILE A 474 -13.63 7.74 -4.00
C ILE A 474 -12.49 7.82 -3.00
N VAL A 475 -12.68 8.55 -1.90
CA VAL A 475 -11.75 8.61 -0.78
C VAL A 475 -12.34 7.89 0.42
N ASN A 476 -11.66 6.83 0.87
CA ASN A 476 -12.06 6.06 2.04
C ASN A 476 -11.46 6.62 3.33
N ILE A 477 -12.33 6.90 4.31
CA ILE A 477 -11.98 7.47 5.61
C ILE A 477 -12.34 6.48 6.72
N THR A 478 -11.43 6.32 7.68
CA THR A 478 -11.71 5.62 8.93
C THR A 478 -12.26 6.60 9.96
N ILE A 479 -13.46 6.30 10.46
CA ILE A 479 -14.07 6.99 11.59
C ILE A 479 -13.57 6.29 12.85
N ILE A 480 -12.96 7.04 13.76
CA ILE A 480 -12.54 6.54 15.07
C ILE A 480 -13.51 7.09 16.11
N ASN A 481 -14.27 6.20 16.73
CA ASN A 481 -15.32 6.51 17.69
C ASN A 481 -14.79 6.45 19.12
N GLY A 482 -14.43 7.61 19.68
CA GLY A 482 -14.01 7.74 21.09
C GLY A 482 -15.17 7.83 22.09
N LEU A 483 -16.44 7.81 21.64
CA LEU A 483 -17.61 7.92 22.52
C LEU A 483 -17.94 6.61 23.24
N GLY A 484 -17.76 5.47 22.56
CA GLY A 484 -18.02 4.13 23.08
C GLY A 484 -17.63 3.03 22.09
N VAL A 485 -17.74 1.76 22.52
CA VAL A 485 -17.37 0.58 21.72
C VAL A 485 -18.22 0.46 20.45
N SER A 486 -19.49 0.87 20.52
CA SER A 486 -20.40 0.92 19.38
C SER A 486 -20.93 2.32 19.13
N GLY A 487 -21.29 2.62 17.90
CA GLY A 487 -21.96 3.88 17.53
C GLY A 487 -22.66 3.78 16.19
N HIS A 488 -23.53 4.75 15.93
CA HIS A 488 -24.25 4.88 14.67
C HIS A 488 -24.14 6.31 14.14
N ILE A 489 -24.07 6.44 12.81
CA ILE A 489 -24.15 7.74 12.15
C ILE A 489 -25.64 8.11 12.07
N THR A 490 -25.98 9.26 12.64
CA THR A 490 -27.38 9.74 12.77
C THR A 490 -27.72 10.82 11.76
N ASP A 491 -26.74 11.69 11.44
CA ASP A 491 -26.89 12.74 10.46
C ASP A 491 -25.58 12.87 9.67
N LEU A 492 -25.72 13.11 8.37
CA LEU A 492 -24.61 13.20 7.43
C LEU A 492 -24.95 14.23 6.36
N VAL A 493 -24.29 15.38 6.41
CA VAL A 493 -24.70 16.56 5.65
C VAL A 493 -23.53 17.15 4.87
N TRP A 494 -23.74 17.38 3.57
CA TRP A 494 -22.80 18.11 2.72
C TRP A 494 -23.05 19.62 2.80
N HIS A 495 -22.00 20.38 3.14
CA HIS A 495 -22.02 21.84 3.25
C HIS A 495 -21.06 22.47 2.23
N PRO A 496 -21.54 22.82 1.03
CA PRO A 496 -20.75 23.58 0.06
C PRO A 496 -20.58 25.03 0.49
N TYR A 497 -19.37 25.58 0.37
CA TYR A 497 -19.10 26.99 0.65
C TYR A 497 -19.44 27.86 -0.58
N THR A 498 -20.47 28.70 -0.48
CA THR A 498 -20.95 29.52 -1.59
C THR A 498 -20.33 30.92 -1.67
N GLY A 499 -19.56 31.33 -0.66
CA GLY A 499 -18.89 32.64 -0.63
C GLY A 499 -17.73 32.71 -1.63
N ASN A 500 -16.53 32.33 -1.19
CA ASN A 500 -15.32 32.27 -2.04
C ASN A 500 -14.88 30.83 -2.35
N GLY A 501 -15.65 29.83 -1.89
CA GLY A 501 -15.28 28.43 -1.95
C GLY A 501 -15.76 27.68 -3.19
N ASN A 502 -16.70 28.22 -3.98
CA ASN A 502 -17.28 27.57 -5.17
C ASN A 502 -17.80 26.13 -4.90
N GLY A 503 -18.30 25.85 -3.70
CA GLY A 503 -18.69 24.51 -3.28
C GLY A 503 -19.85 23.93 -4.11
N GLU A 504 -20.67 24.77 -4.73
CA GLU A 504 -21.76 24.37 -5.64
C GLU A 504 -21.26 23.75 -6.96
N ARG A 505 -19.94 23.78 -7.20
CA ARG A 505 -19.29 23.19 -8.37
C ARG A 505 -18.90 21.73 -8.18
N ILE A 506 -19.16 21.13 -7.02
CA ILE A 506 -18.89 19.73 -6.71
C ILE A 506 -20.15 19.06 -6.18
N ASP A 507 -20.41 17.87 -6.71
CA ASP A 507 -21.40 16.94 -6.20
C ASP A 507 -20.70 15.86 -5.37
N ILE A 508 -21.33 15.48 -4.26
CA ILE A 508 -20.80 14.48 -3.34
C ILE A 508 -21.83 13.39 -3.12
N SER A 509 -21.37 12.14 -3.10
CA SER A 509 -22.12 11.01 -2.58
C SER A 509 -21.38 10.37 -1.42
N LEU A 510 -22.14 9.91 -0.44
CA LEU A 510 -21.63 9.45 0.84
C LEU A 510 -22.19 8.06 1.13
N THR A 511 -21.31 7.10 1.36
CA THR A 511 -21.67 5.76 1.86
C THR A 511 -20.88 5.47 3.12
N HIS A 512 -21.44 4.74 4.07
CA HIS A 512 -20.82 4.53 5.37
C HIS A 512 -21.23 3.20 5.99
N SER A 513 -20.51 2.79 7.04
CA SER A 513 -20.91 1.67 7.88
C SER A 513 -22.20 1.97 8.65
N ASP A 514 -23.12 1.00 8.73
CA ASP A 514 -24.34 1.08 9.53
C ASP A 514 -24.05 1.15 11.04
N VAL A 515 -23.01 0.44 11.47
CA VAL A 515 -22.55 0.36 12.85
C VAL A 515 -21.05 0.59 12.89
N LEU A 516 -20.61 1.50 13.75
CA LEU A 516 -19.21 1.66 14.11
C LEU A 516 -18.90 0.62 15.18
N TRP A 517 -18.25 -0.49 14.84
CA TRP A 517 -17.88 -1.53 15.80
C TRP A 517 -16.69 -2.37 15.32
N PRO A 518 -15.73 -2.68 16.22
CA PRO A 518 -15.56 -2.13 17.58
C PRO A 518 -14.77 -0.83 17.57
N TRP A 519 -15.27 0.27 18.12
CA TRP A 519 -14.58 1.57 18.20
C TRP A 519 -14.30 2.30 16.87
N SER A 520 -14.36 1.65 15.70
CA SER A 520 -14.20 2.33 14.42
C SER A 520 -15.27 1.93 13.41
N GLY A 521 -15.36 2.70 12.33
CA GLY A 521 -16.11 2.36 11.14
C GLY A 521 -15.56 3.11 9.93
N TRP A 522 -16.32 3.13 8.85
CA TRP A 522 -15.86 3.69 7.58
C TRP A 522 -16.86 4.66 6.95
N LEU A 523 -16.32 5.61 6.21
CA LEU A 523 -17.04 6.55 5.36
C LEU A 523 -16.31 6.60 4.01
N ALA A 524 -17.02 6.39 2.91
CA ALA A 524 -16.53 6.59 1.57
C ALA A 524 -17.16 7.86 0.99
N VAL A 525 -16.30 8.77 0.51
CA VAL A 525 -16.72 10.02 -0.09
C VAL A 525 -16.43 9.95 -1.58
N ALA A 526 -17.48 9.89 -2.40
CA ALA A 526 -17.39 9.90 -3.85
C ALA A 526 -17.59 11.34 -4.35
N ILE A 527 -16.58 11.85 -5.08
CA ILE A 527 -16.51 13.23 -5.55
C ILE A 527 -16.76 13.26 -7.06
N THR A 528 -17.76 14.04 -7.50
CA THR A 528 -18.13 14.20 -8.91
C THR A 528 -18.35 15.67 -9.27
N VAL A 529 -18.40 15.98 -10.56
CA VAL A 529 -18.60 17.35 -11.06
C VAL A 529 -19.94 17.45 -11.82
N PRO A 530 -20.85 18.36 -11.44
CA PRO A 530 -22.12 18.57 -12.13
C PRO A 530 -21.91 19.09 -13.55
N SER A 531 -22.89 18.85 -14.42
CA SER A 531 -22.87 19.33 -15.81
C SER A 531 -22.77 20.84 -15.94
N SER A 532 -23.28 21.60 -14.95
CA SER A 532 -23.16 23.07 -14.87
C SER A 532 -21.72 23.58 -14.75
N SER A 533 -20.77 22.70 -14.44
CA SER A 533 -19.36 23.02 -14.21
C SER A 533 -18.43 22.33 -15.21
N ARG A 534 -18.97 21.84 -16.33
CA ARG A 534 -18.24 21.12 -17.39
C ARG A 534 -17.05 21.91 -17.96
N ASP A 535 -17.23 23.20 -18.17
CA ASP A 535 -16.21 24.10 -18.78
C ASP A 535 -15.54 25.00 -17.73
N TRP A 536 -15.79 24.74 -16.44
CA TRP A 536 -15.28 25.56 -15.36
C TRP A 536 -13.90 25.09 -14.90
N GLN A 537 -13.06 26.05 -14.51
CA GLN A 537 -11.75 25.78 -13.93
C GLN A 537 -11.59 26.55 -12.62
N GLY A 538 -11.15 25.85 -11.57
CA GLY A 538 -10.87 26.48 -10.30
C GLY A 538 -10.77 25.50 -9.14
N ILE A 539 -10.83 26.04 -7.92
CA ILE A 539 -10.83 25.26 -6.69
C ILE A 539 -12.22 25.36 -6.07
N ALA A 540 -12.80 24.22 -5.75
CA ALA A 540 -14.07 24.10 -5.08
C ALA A 540 -13.91 23.45 -3.70
N GLN A 541 -14.64 23.98 -2.72
CA GLN A 541 -14.46 23.68 -1.30
C GLN A 541 -15.80 23.56 -0.57
N GLY A 542 -15.80 22.70 0.44
CA GLY A 542 -16.91 22.55 1.40
C GLY A 542 -16.47 21.70 2.58
N HIS A 543 -17.42 21.26 3.39
CA HIS A 543 -17.17 20.25 4.41
C HIS A 543 -18.37 19.32 4.57
N ILE A 544 -18.11 18.14 5.10
CA ILE A 544 -19.15 17.16 5.44
C ILE A 544 -19.28 17.13 6.96
N SER A 545 -20.47 17.41 7.48
CA SER A 545 -20.80 17.29 8.90
C SER A 545 -21.32 15.89 9.19
N ILE A 546 -20.68 15.19 10.12
CA ILE A 546 -21.01 13.82 10.50
C ILE A 546 -21.39 13.82 11.98
N THR A 547 -22.61 13.38 12.29
CA THR A 547 -23.10 13.29 13.66
C THR A 547 -23.18 11.84 14.09
N ILE A 548 -22.36 11.45 15.06
CA ILE A 548 -22.27 10.09 15.58
C ILE A 548 -22.88 10.05 16.96
N LYS A 549 -23.71 9.03 17.20
CA LYS A 549 -24.33 8.75 18.49
C LYS A 549 -23.90 7.38 19.00
N SER A 550 -23.48 7.33 20.24
CA SER A 550 -23.11 6.10 20.94
C SER A 550 -23.99 5.86 22.16
N PRO A 551 -24.19 4.60 22.56
CA PRO A 551 -24.85 4.28 23.83
C PRO A 551 -24.19 4.98 25.03
N PRO A 552 -24.94 5.22 26.12
CA PRO A 552 -24.37 5.74 27.36
C PRO A 552 -23.24 4.85 27.88
N SER A 553 -22.28 5.45 28.58
CA SER A 553 -21.23 4.70 29.27
C SER A 553 -21.71 4.19 30.65
N ASP A 554 -20.87 3.39 31.33
CA ASP A 554 -21.14 2.89 32.68
C ASP A 554 -21.48 4.06 33.63
N GLY A 555 -22.73 4.12 34.12
CA GLY A 555 -23.19 5.15 35.05
C GLY A 555 -23.77 6.40 34.40
N GLU A 556 -23.91 6.44 33.07
CA GLU A 556 -24.65 7.47 32.34
C GLU A 556 -26.00 6.91 31.87
N GLU A 557 -27.03 7.75 31.81
CA GLU A 557 -28.34 7.38 31.26
C GLU A 557 -28.51 7.89 29.81
N GLU A 558 -27.90 9.04 29.50
CA GLU A 558 -28.04 9.69 28.21
C GLU A 558 -26.97 9.22 27.21
N PRO A 559 -27.35 8.99 25.94
CA PRO A 559 -26.42 8.63 24.89
C PRO A 559 -25.44 9.77 24.58
N ARG A 560 -24.20 9.41 24.25
CA ARG A 560 -23.16 10.36 23.86
C ARG A 560 -23.28 10.71 22.39
N GLN A 561 -22.99 11.96 22.06
CA GLN A 561 -23.03 12.45 20.69
C GLN A 561 -21.80 13.30 20.39
N SER A 562 -21.25 13.14 19.19
CA SER A 562 -20.17 13.98 18.66
C SER A 562 -20.50 14.35 17.23
N THR A 563 -20.38 15.64 16.92
CA THR A 563 -20.44 16.16 15.55
C THR A 563 -19.03 16.49 15.11
N ILE A 564 -18.62 15.99 13.96
CA ILE A 564 -17.30 16.20 13.39
C ILE A 564 -17.42 16.70 11.95
N GLU A 565 -16.47 17.55 11.56
CA GLU A 565 -16.41 18.12 10.21
C GLU A 565 -15.26 17.48 9.44
N LEU A 566 -15.53 17.08 8.20
CA LEU A 566 -14.54 16.64 7.22
C LEU A 566 -14.41 17.70 6.12
N PRO A 567 -13.36 18.54 6.17
CA PRO A 567 -13.13 19.52 5.12
C PRO A 567 -12.76 18.86 3.80
N LEU A 568 -13.28 19.40 2.69
CA LEU A 568 -13.00 18.94 1.35
C LEU A 568 -12.57 20.10 0.45
N LYS A 569 -11.51 19.87 -0.32
CA LYS A 569 -11.03 20.77 -1.35
C LYS A 569 -10.59 19.97 -2.56
N ALA A 570 -11.13 20.32 -3.72
CA ALA A 570 -10.75 19.71 -4.98
C ALA A 570 -10.50 20.76 -6.06
N LYS A 571 -9.57 20.45 -6.96
CA LYS A 571 -9.34 21.23 -8.17
C LYS A 571 -10.22 20.67 -9.27
N ILE A 572 -11.00 21.55 -9.90
CA ILE A 572 -11.82 21.22 -11.07
C ILE A 572 -11.15 21.80 -12.32
N ILE A 573 -11.21 21.04 -13.40
CA ILE A 573 -10.80 21.47 -14.73
C ILE A 573 -11.94 21.21 -15.74
N PRO A 574 -11.90 21.88 -16.90
CA PRO A 574 -12.77 21.53 -18.01
C PRO A 574 -12.58 20.06 -18.41
N THR A 575 -13.65 19.41 -18.88
CA THR A 575 -13.58 18.01 -19.33
C THR A 575 -12.44 17.83 -20.36
N PRO A 576 -11.42 16.99 -20.06
CA PRO A 576 -10.30 16.80 -20.96
C PRO A 576 -10.74 16.21 -22.31
N PRO A 577 -9.96 16.44 -23.39
CA PRO A 577 -10.20 15.80 -24.67
C PRO A 577 -10.28 14.28 -24.56
N ARG A 578 -11.26 13.68 -25.24
CA ARG A 578 -11.53 12.24 -25.22
C ARG A 578 -10.27 11.38 -25.42
N HIS A 579 -9.44 11.71 -26.41
CA HIS A 579 -8.22 10.97 -26.75
C HIS A 579 -7.13 11.00 -25.65
N LYS A 580 -7.24 11.88 -24.65
CA LYS A 580 -6.35 11.90 -23.48
C LYS A 580 -6.90 11.12 -22.29
N ARG A 581 -8.11 10.57 -22.38
CA ARG A 581 -8.78 9.85 -21.28
C ARG A 581 -8.67 8.35 -21.49
N ILE A 582 -8.03 7.70 -20.53
CA ILE A 582 -7.76 6.27 -20.49
C ILE A 582 -8.55 5.67 -19.33
N LEU A 583 -9.27 4.59 -19.62
CA LEU A 583 -10.01 3.82 -18.64
C LEU A 583 -9.23 2.54 -18.33
N TRP A 584 -8.90 2.31 -17.06
CA TRP A 584 -8.27 1.09 -16.57
C TRP A 584 -9.33 0.11 -16.11
N ASP A 585 -9.33 -1.11 -16.65
CA ASP A 585 -10.20 -2.18 -16.19
C ASP A 585 -9.68 -2.79 -14.88
N GLN A 586 -10.38 -2.52 -13.77
CA GLN A 586 -10.10 -3.13 -12.47
C GLN A 586 -11.10 -4.25 -12.13
N TYR A 587 -12.24 -4.27 -12.80
CA TYR A 587 -13.32 -5.19 -12.50
C TYR A 587 -12.97 -6.62 -12.91
N HIS A 588 -12.08 -6.81 -13.89
CA HIS A 588 -11.66 -8.15 -14.31
C HIS A 588 -10.38 -8.64 -13.64
N ASN A 589 -9.81 -7.87 -12.70
CA ASN A 589 -8.80 -8.40 -11.80
C ASN A 589 -9.46 -9.08 -10.60
N LEU A 590 -8.91 -10.20 -10.16
CA LEU A 590 -9.38 -10.91 -8.98
C LEU A 590 -8.77 -10.33 -7.70
N ARG A 591 -9.52 -10.43 -6.59
CA ARG A 591 -8.96 -10.14 -5.26
C ARG A 591 -7.84 -11.15 -4.98
N TYR A 592 -6.95 -10.88 -4.02
CA TYR A 592 -5.93 -11.81 -3.53
C TYR A 592 -5.93 -11.94 -2.00
N PRO A 593 -6.01 -13.14 -1.37
CA PRO A 593 -6.26 -14.45 -1.96
C PRO A 593 -7.73 -14.89 -1.81
N PRO A 594 -8.38 -15.24 -2.92
CA PRO A 594 -9.52 -16.14 -2.92
C PRO A 594 -9.08 -17.53 -3.42
N GLY A 595 -8.09 -17.65 -4.33
CA GLY A 595 -7.52 -18.91 -4.88
C GLY A 595 -6.00 -18.83 -5.15
N TYR A 596 -5.40 -19.83 -5.82
CA TYR A 596 -3.99 -19.77 -6.25
C TYR A 596 -3.89 -19.19 -7.65
N PHE A 597 -3.42 -17.96 -7.72
CA PHE A 597 -3.04 -17.26 -8.95
C PHE A 597 -1.52 -17.10 -8.93
N PRO A 598 -0.83 -17.63 -9.94
CA PRO A 598 0.62 -17.63 -9.99
C PRO A 598 1.14 -16.26 -10.40
N ARG A 599 2.39 -15.93 -10.08
CA ARG A 599 3.05 -14.74 -10.63
C ARG A 599 3.19 -14.81 -12.16
N ASP A 600 3.25 -13.63 -12.76
CA ASP A 600 3.44 -13.45 -14.20
C ASP A 600 4.81 -13.95 -14.65
N ASP A 601 5.87 -13.62 -13.92
CA ASP A 601 7.23 -14.10 -14.20
C ASP A 601 7.48 -15.51 -13.61
N LEU A 602 7.54 -16.53 -14.47
CA LEU A 602 7.81 -17.92 -14.08
C LEU A 602 9.24 -18.16 -13.52
N HIS A 603 10.16 -17.21 -13.65
CA HIS A 603 11.47 -17.28 -13.00
C HIS A 603 11.38 -17.03 -11.49
N ALA A 604 10.30 -16.40 -11.01
CA ALA A 604 10.07 -16.03 -9.61
C ALA A 604 9.64 -17.22 -8.72
N LYS A 605 10.49 -18.24 -8.60
CA LYS A 605 10.16 -19.51 -7.89
C LYS A 605 10.00 -19.42 -6.36
N ASN A 606 10.43 -18.30 -5.74
CA ASN A 606 10.50 -18.18 -4.29
C ASN A 606 9.20 -17.70 -3.63
N ASP A 607 8.30 -17.12 -4.41
CA ASP A 607 7.00 -16.60 -3.97
C ASP A 607 5.98 -16.85 -5.09
N PRO A 608 5.29 -18.01 -5.05
CA PRO A 608 4.50 -18.46 -6.18
C PRO A 608 3.22 -17.64 -6.40
N LEU A 609 2.77 -16.90 -5.39
CA LEU A 609 1.50 -16.17 -5.41
C LEU A 609 1.75 -14.70 -5.78
N ASP A 610 0.87 -14.15 -6.63
CA ASP A 610 0.75 -12.70 -6.70
C ASP A 610 -0.01 -12.21 -5.46
N TRP A 611 0.62 -11.38 -4.63
CA TRP A 611 0.01 -10.85 -3.42
C TRP A 611 -0.28 -9.35 -3.52
N ASN A 612 0.31 -8.68 -4.51
CA ASN A 612 0.37 -7.23 -4.53
C ASN A 612 -0.92 -6.62 -5.09
N GLY A 613 -1.69 -7.44 -5.82
CA GLY A 613 -2.96 -7.08 -6.44
C GLY A 613 -2.76 -6.11 -7.60
N ASP A 614 -3.40 -6.43 -8.72
CA ASP A 614 -3.24 -5.68 -9.97
C ASP A 614 -4.04 -4.41 -9.93
N HIS A 615 -3.37 -3.33 -9.57
CA HIS A 615 -3.96 -2.01 -9.49
C HIS A 615 -2.97 -0.95 -9.94
N ILE A 616 -3.50 0.06 -10.64
CA ILE A 616 -2.75 1.21 -11.17
C ILE A 616 -1.95 2.04 -10.14
N HIS A 617 -2.13 1.78 -8.84
CA HIS A 617 -1.48 2.50 -7.75
C HIS A 617 -0.68 1.57 -6.81
N THR A 618 -0.63 0.26 -7.11
CA THR A 618 0.17 -0.74 -6.40
C THR A 618 1.37 -1.13 -7.24
N ASN A 619 1.21 -2.10 -8.12
CA ASN A 619 2.23 -2.71 -8.98
C ASN A 619 2.40 -1.95 -10.31
N PHE A 620 1.39 -1.23 -10.79
CA PHE A 620 1.52 -0.38 -12.00
C PHE A 620 1.71 1.12 -11.70
N LYS A 621 2.32 1.46 -10.55
CA LYS A 621 2.43 2.84 -10.08
C LYS A 621 3.34 3.69 -10.99
N ASP A 622 4.49 3.19 -11.42
CA ASP A 622 5.40 3.98 -12.25
C ASP A 622 4.82 4.18 -13.66
N MET A 623 4.07 3.19 -14.19
CA MET A 623 3.28 3.36 -15.42
C MET A 623 2.26 4.49 -15.27
N TYR A 624 1.49 4.50 -14.17
CA TYR A 624 0.56 5.58 -13.88
C TYR A 624 1.24 6.94 -13.85
N GLN A 625 2.37 7.06 -13.16
CA GLN A 625 3.13 8.31 -13.08
C GLN A 625 3.63 8.75 -14.46
N HIS A 626 4.14 7.82 -15.26
CA HIS A 626 4.57 8.08 -16.63
C HIS A 626 3.43 8.65 -17.48
N LEU A 627 2.27 7.98 -17.50
CA LEU A 627 1.11 8.42 -18.29
C LEU A 627 0.55 9.76 -17.82
N ARG A 628 0.51 10.01 -16.50
CA ARG A 628 0.14 11.32 -15.94
C ARG A 628 1.12 12.41 -16.36
N ASN A 629 2.43 12.13 -16.37
CA ASN A 629 3.45 13.07 -16.85
C ASN A 629 3.34 13.34 -18.36
N ALA A 630 2.85 12.37 -19.14
CA ALA A 630 2.54 12.51 -20.58
C ALA A 630 1.20 13.24 -20.85
N GLY A 631 0.47 13.63 -19.80
CA GLY A 631 -0.76 14.42 -19.88
C GLY A 631 -2.03 13.60 -20.13
N TYR A 632 -2.00 12.28 -19.94
CA TYR A 632 -3.19 11.42 -19.97
C TYR A 632 -3.92 11.44 -18.65
N TYR A 633 -5.24 11.30 -18.68
CA TYR A 633 -6.14 11.17 -17.53
C TYR A 633 -6.55 9.72 -17.38
N LEU A 634 -6.33 9.16 -16.19
CA LEU A 634 -6.52 7.75 -15.92
C LEU A 634 -7.60 7.58 -14.87
N GLU A 635 -8.53 6.68 -15.16
CA GLU A 635 -9.71 6.42 -14.36
C GLU A 635 -9.85 4.92 -14.14
N VAL A 636 -10.27 4.50 -12.94
CA VAL A 636 -10.32 3.08 -12.53
C VAL A 636 -11.75 2.57 -12.63
N LEU A 637 -12.01 1.62 -13.52
CA LEU A 637 -13.30 0.98 -13.72
C LEU A 637 -13.46 -0.25 -12.81
N GLY A 638 -14.10 -0.07 -11.65
CA GLY A 638 -14.42 -1.16 -10.71
C GLY A 638 -15.76 -1.85 -10.95
N HIS A 639 -16.35 -1.74 -12.14
CA HIS A 639 -17.69 -2.27 -12.48
C HIS A 639 -17.68 -2.89 -13.88
N PRO A 640 -18.69 -3.72 -14.23
CA PRO A 640 -18.78 -4.28 -15.57
C PRO A 640 -18.77 -3.23 -16.68
N PHE A 641 -18.35 -3.61 -17.89
CA PHE A 641 -18.30 -2.72 -19.06
C PHE A 641 -19.65 -2.13 -19.44
N THR A 642 -20.75 -2.75 -19.00
CA THR A 642 -22.13 -2.24 -19.13
C THR A 642 -22.38 -0.93 -18.38
N CYS A 643 -21.51 -0.55 -17.44
CA CYS A 643 -21.72 0.58 -16.54
C CYS A 643 -21.01 1.88 -16.91
N PHE A 644 -20.25 1.93 -18.01
CA PHE A 644 -19.62 3.16 -18.50
C PHE A 644 -20.07 3.52 -19.92
N ASP A 645 -20.01 4.82 -20.22
CA ASP A 645 -20.27 5.37 -21.55
C ASP A 645 -18.96 5.58 -22.31
N ALA A 646 -18.76 4.80 -23.38
CA ALA A 646 -17.55 4.78 -24.20
C ALA A 646 -17.29 6.09 -24.95
N LYS A 647 -18.31 6.93 -25.15
CA LYS A 647 -18.15 8.25 -25.79
C LYS A 647 -17.26 9.19 -24.98
N ASN A 648 -17.14 8.95 -23.67
CA ASN A 648 -16.31 9.77 -22.79
C ASN A 648 -14.82 9.41 -22.83
N TYR A 649 -14.44 8.23 -23.33
CA TYR A 649 -13.09 7.70 -23.23
C TYR A 649 -12.51 7.41 -24.62
N GLY A 650 -11.23 7.71 -24.82
CA GLY A 650 -10.54 7.39 -26.06
C GLY A 650 -9.97 5.97 -26.05
N THR A 651 -9.62 5.46 -24.86
CA THR A 651 -8.94 4.16 -24.73
C THR A 651 -9.38 3.43 -23.47
N LEU A 652 -9.69 2.13 -23.61
CA LEU A 652 -9.82 1.17 -22.53
C LEU A 652 -8.55 0.31 -22.49
N LEU A 653 -7.96 0.20 -21.30
CA LEU A 653 -6.75 -0.56 -21.03
C LEU A 653 -7.13 -1.78 -20.17
N ILE A 654 -6.96 -2.97 -20.73
CA ILE A 654 -7.21 -4.27 -20.09
C ILE A 654 -5.85 -4.89 -19.84
N VAL A 655 -5.47 -5.06 -18.57
CA VAL A 655 -4.14 -5.55 -18.18
C VAL A 655 -4.29 -6.67 -17.19
N ASP A 656 -3.60 -7.77 -17.48
CA ASP A 656 -3.45 -8.93 -16.60
C ASP A 656 -4.77 -9.38 -15.92
N THR A 657 -5.77 -9.67 -16.76
CA THR A 657 -7.09 -10.02 -16.26
C THR A 657 -7.18 -11.50 -15.93
N GLU A 658 -7.60 -11.84 -14.71
CA GLU A 658 -7.83 -13.23 -14.29
C GLU A 658 -9.31 -13.64 -14.32
N GLU A 659 -10.23 -12.69 -14.45
CA GLU A 659 -11.68 -12.92 -14.45
C GLU A 659 -12.28 -13.24 -15.84
N GLU A 660 -13.52 -13.73 -15.83
CA GLU A 660 -14.34 -13.93 -17.03
C GLU A 660 -15.17 -12.69 -17.40
N PHE A 661 -15.66 -12.61 -18.63
CA PHE A 661 -16.53 -11.51 -19.09
C PHE A 661 -17.99 -11.97 -19.19
N PHE A 662 -18.94 -11.12 -18.81
CA PHE A 662 -20.36 -11.37 -19.08
C PHE A 662 -20.63 -11.28 -20.60
N PRO A 663 -21.52 -12.13 -21.16
CA PRO A 663 -21.92 -12.03 -22.56
C PRO A 663 -22.41 -10.63 -22.97
N GLU A 664 -23.10 -9.94 -22.06
CA GLU A 664 -23.58 -8.57 -22.23
C GLU A 664 -22.43 -7.55 -22.35
N GLU A 665 -21.32 -7.76 -21.65
CA GLU A 665 -20.12 -6.93 -21.74
C GLU A 665 -19.43 -7.13 -23.08
N VAL A 666 -19.28 -8.39 -23.52
CA VAL A 666 -18.67 -8.72 -24.82
C VAL A 666 -19.45 -8.04 -25.96
N ALA A 667 -20.79 -8.13 -25.92
CA ALA A 667 -21.64 -7.50 -26.93
C ALA A 667 -21.60 -5.97 -26.87
N LYS A 668 -21.51 -5.37 -25.67
CA LYS A 668 -21.39 -3.92 -25.52
C LYS A 668 -20.03 -3.43 -26.00
N LEU A 669 -18.94 -4.05 -25.57
CA LEU A 669 -17.58 -3.62 -25.94
C LEU A 669 -17.41 -3.64 -27.47
N LYS A 670 -17.97 -4.64 -28.15
CA LYS A 670 -17.98 -4.68 -29.61
C LYS A 670 -18.59 -3.41 -30.21
N ARG A 671 -19.78 -3.02 -29.77
CA ARG A 671 -20.47 -1.81 -30.24
C ARG A 671 -19.67 -0.55 -29.88
N ASP A 672 -19.15 -0.45 -28.66
CA ASP A 672 -18.37 0.69 -28.22
C ASP A 672 -17.10 0.90 -29.08
N VAL A 673 -16.46 -0.19 -29.53
CA VAL A 673 -15.30 -0.14 -30.42
C VAL A 673 -15.71 0.21 -31.85
N GLU A 674 -16.68 -0.50 -32.43
CA GLU A 674 -17.03 -0.39 -33.85
C GLU A 674 -17.85 0.87 -34.17
N GLU A 675 -18.71 1.32 -33.25
CA GLU A 675 -19.66 2.42 -33.43
C GLU A 675 -19.17 3.70 -32.73
N ASP A 676 -18.80 3.62 -31.45
CA ASP A 676 -18.40 4.79 -30.64
C ASP A 676 -16.89 5.09 -30.71
N GLY A 677 -16.13 4.33 -31.48
CA GLY A 677 -14.71 4.59 -31.73
C GLY A 677 -13.82 4.46 -30.49
N LEU A 678 -14.20 3.62 -29.52
CA LEU A 678 -13.36 3.30 -28.36
C LEU A 678 -12.18 2.42 -28.81
N SER A 679 -10.96 2.81 -28.46
CA SER A 679 -9.80 1.92 -28.68
C SER A 679 -9.56 1.03 -27.47
N VAL A 680 -9.13 -0.20 -27.69
CA VAL A 680 -8.84 -1.17 -26.62
C VAL A 680 -7.39 -1.61 -26.74
N ILE A 681 -6.65 -1.52 -25.64
CA ILE A 681 -5.29 -2.01 -25.52
C ILE A 681 -5.29 -3.14 -24.50
N ILE A 682 -4.71 -4.27 -24.86
CA ILE A 682 -4.64 -5.46 -24.02
C ILE A 682 -3.19 -5.83 -23.78
N PHE A 683 -2.82 -5.87 -22.51
CA PHE A 683 -1.60 -6.51 -22.02
C PHE A 683 -2.04 -7.79 -21.31
N ALA A 684 -1.67 -8.93 -21.87
CA ALA A 684 -1.96 -10.24 -21.30
C ALA A 684 -0.70 -10.85 -20.68
N ASP A 685 -0.82 -12.04 -20.10
CA ASP A 685 0.30 -12.80 -19.56
C ASP A 685 0.18 -14.28 -19.95
N TRP A 686 1.11 -15.12 -19.48
CA TRP A 686 1.10 -16.53 -19.87
C TRP A 686 -0.15 -17.28 -19.42
N TYR A 687 -0.51 -18.27 -20.24
CA TYR A 687 -1.45 -19.31 -19.87
C TYR A 687 -1.06 -20.61 -20.55
N ASN A 688 -0.78 -21.64 -19.75
CA ASN A 688 -0.54 -22.98 -20.28
C ASN A 688 -0.92 -24.03 -19.24
N VAL A 689 -1.93 -24.86 -19.56
CA VAL A 689 -2.48 -25.85 -18.63
C VAL A 689 -1.41 -26.86 -18.16
N THR A 690 -0.46 -27.22 -19.02
CA THR A 690 0.60 -28.17 -18.68
C THR A 690 1.61 -27.53 -17.72
N VAL A 691 1.99 -26.27 -17.97
CA VAL A 691 2.85 -25.49 -17.06
C VAL A 691 2.14 -25.27 -15.73
N MET A 692 0.87 -24.84 -15.72
CA MET A 692 0.04 -24.68 -14.52
C MET A 692 0.02 -25.96 -13.66
N ARG A 693 -0.17 -27.13 -14.29
CA ARG A 693 -0.12 -28.43 -13.60
C ARG A 693 1.26 -28.79 -13.05
N LYS A 694 2.34 -28.18 -13.57
CA LYS A 694 3.73 -28.38 -13.10
C LYS A 694 4.15 -27.37 -12.03
N VAL A 695 3.69 -26.11 -12.10
CA VAL A 695 3.89 -25.08 -11.06
C VAL A 695 2.96 -25.25 -9.85
N LYS A 696 2.21 -26.35 -9.80
CA LYS A 696 1.52 -26.75 -8.58
C LYS A 696 2.57 -26.93 -7.48
N PHE A 697 2.30 -26.35 -6.32
CA PHE A 697 3.09 -26.67 -5.15
C PHE A 697 2.28 -27.60 -4.26
N TYR A 698 2.98 -28.57 -3.68
CA TYR A 698 2.40 -29.28 -2.57
C TYR A 698 2.44 -28.30 -1.42
N ASP A 699 1.28 -27.78 -1.08
CA ASP A 699 1.16 -27.05 0.15
C ASP A 699 1.25 -28.10 1.25
N GLU A 700 2.48 -28.32 1.74
CA GLU A 700 2.74 -29.08 2.97
C GLU A 700 1.80 -28.64 4.09
N ASN A 701 1.40 -27.37 3.93
CA ASN A 701 0.36 -26.68 4.57
C ASN A 701 -1.03 -27.39 4.40
N THR A 702 -1.88 -27.12 3.41
CA THR A 702 -3.21 -27.78 3.31
C THR A 702 -3.16 -29.31 3.11
N ARG A 703 -1.97 -29.91 2.94
CA ARG A 703 -1.76 -31.28 2.44
C ARG A 703 -2.45 -31.53 1.10
N GLN A 704 -2.78 -30.48 0.39
CA GLN A 704 -3.36 -30.52 -0.93
C GLN A 704 -2.33 -29.97 -1.90
N TRP A 705 -2.36 -30.53 -3.10
CA TRP A 705 -1.71 -29.89 -4.22
C TRP A 705 -2.54 -28.66 -4.57
N TRP A 706 -1.94 -27.48 -4.41
CA TRP A 706 -2.53 -26.27 -4.96
C TRP A 706 -2.12 -26.19 -6.41
N VAL A 707 -3.12 -26.24 -7.28
CA VAL A 707 -2.97 -26.05 -8.72
C VAL A 707 -3.50 -24.66 -9.03
N PRO A 708 -2.80 -23.88 -9.87
CA PRO A 708 -3.30 -22.58 -10.29
C PRO A 708 -4.72 -22.66 -10.85
N ASP A 709 -5.57 -21.71 -10.45
CA ASP A 709 -6.93 -21.62 -10.97
C ASP A 709 -6.96 -21.00 -12.39
N THR A 710 -5.99 -20.13 -12.70
CA THR A 710 -5.65 -19.62 -14.04
C THR A 710 -4.12 -19.45 -14.18
N GLY A 711 -3.62 -19.07 -15.37
CA GLY A 711 -2.22 -18.65 -15.61
C GLY A 711 -1.92 -17.30 -14.97
N GLY A 712 -0.94 -16.54 -15.48
CA GLY A 712 -0.78 -15.12 -15.13
C GLY A 712 -2.09 -14.38 -15.48
N ALA A 713 -2.49 -14.47 -16.75
CA ALA A 713 -3.79 -14.00 -17.21
C ALA A 713 -4.76 -15.15 -17.57
N ASN A 714 -6.07 -14.88 -17.58
CA ASN A 714 -7.12 -15.76 -18.10
C ASN A 714 -7.25 -15.64 -19.62
N ILE A 715 -6.27 -16.19 -20.35
CA ILE A 715 -6.23 -16.16 -21.81
C ILE A 715 -7.47 -16.77 -22.48
N PRO A 716 -8.06 -17.90 -22.01
CA PRO A 716 -9.31 -18.39 -22.57
C PRO A 716 -10.45 -17.37 -22.52
N ALA A 717 -10.57 -16.59 -21.43
CA ALA A 717 -11.57 -15.53 -21.32
C ALA A 717 -11.29 -14.37 -22.29
N LEU A 718 -10.04 -13.93 -22.41
CA LEU A 718 -9.63 -12.93 -23.40
C LEU A 718 -9.89 -13.40 -24.83
N ASN A 719 -9.68 -14.67 -25.13
CA ASN A 719 -9.99 -15.25 -26.44
C ASN A 719 -11.50 -15.30 -26.71
N ASP A 720 -12.33 -15.58 -25.70
CA ASP A 720 -13.79 -15.52 -25.82
C ASP A 720 -14.28 -14.08 -26.07
N LEU A 721 -13.55 -13.07 -25.55
CA LEU A 721 -13.79 -11.64 -25.82
C LEU A 721 -13.35 -11.23 -27.25
N LEU A 722 -12.19 -11.69 -27.70
CA LEU A 722 -11.54 -11.18 -28.91
C LEU A 722 -11.88 -11.94 -30.18
N TYR A 723 -11.89 -13.28 -30.13
CA TYR A 723 -11.95 -14.12 -31.33
C TYR A 723 -13.31 -14.03 -32.05
N PRO A 724 -14.47 -14.10 -31.37
CA PRO A 724 -15.76 -13.98 -32.03
C PRO A 724 -15.96 -12.61 -32.71
N ASN A 725 -15.39 -11.55 -32.12
CA ASN A 725 -15.61 -10.17 -32.54
C ASN A 725 -14.63 -9.73 -33.63
N TRP A 726 -13.34 -9.99 -33.45
CA TRP A 726 -12.28 -9.44 -34.32
C TRP A 726 -11.29 -10.48 -34.85
N LYS A 727 -11.56 -11.79 -34.66
CA LYS A 727 -10.69 -12.89 -35.12
C LYS A 727 -9.26 -12.83 -34.56
N ILE A 728 -9.06 -12.15 -33.44
CA ILE A 728 -7.81 -12.12 -32.67
C ILE A 728 -7.86 -13.23 -31.61
N ALA A 729 -6.78 -13.98 -31.43
CA ALA A 729 -6.64 -14.90 -30.31
C ALA A 729 -5.17 -15.06 -29.89
N PHE A 730 -4.94 -15.19 -28.59
CA PHE A 730 -3.65 -15.59 -28.01
C PHE A 730 -3.50 -17.11 -27.97
N SER A 731 -2.24 -17.57 -27.92
CA SER A 731 -1.86 -18.97 -27.85
C SER A 731 -1.75 -19.46 -26.40
N ASP A 732 -1.43 -20.75 -26.23
CA ASP A 732 -1.02 -21.33 -24.95
C ASP A 732 0.51 -21.43 -24.82
N GLN A 733 1.28 -20.84 -25.75
CA GLN A 733 2.74 -20.94 -25.77
C GLN A 733 3.36 -19.87 -24.90
N VAL A 734 4.22 -20.28 -23.96
CA VAL A 734 4.89 -19.38 -23.02
C VAL A 734 6.32 -19.13 -23.48
N HIS A 735 6.65 -17.87 -23.73
CA HIS A 735 7.94 -17.47 -24.27
C HIS A 735 8.69 -16.50 -23.35
N ASP A 736 10.01 -16.55 -23.42
CA ASP A 736 10.93 -15.71 -22.66
C ASP A 736 12.04 -15.15 -23.56
N GLY A 737 12.43 -13.91 -23.31
CA GLY A 737 13.61 -13.33 -23.94
C GLY A 737 13.65 -11.81 -23.87
N GLN A 738 14.55 -11.21 -24.66
CA GLN A 738 14.63 -9.77 -24.83
C GLN A 738 14.63 -9.43 -26.31
N PHE A 739 13.93 -8.35 -26.66
CA PHE A 739 13.91 -7.83 -28.01
C PHE A 739 14.16 -6.32 -28.01
N SER A 740 14.60 -5.78 -29.14
CA SER A 740 14.88 -4.36 -29.29
C SER A 740 14.16 -3.85 -30.53
N LEU A 741 13.35 -2.80 -30.38
CA LEU A 741 12.75 -2.11 -31.52
C LEU A 741 13.50 -0.79 -31.74
N GLY A 742 14.07 -0.63 -32.94
CA GLY A 742 14.87 0.56 -33.28
C GLY A 742 16.09 0.76 -32.36
N GLN A 743 16.29 2.00 -31.89
CA GLN A 743 17.41 2.38 -31.00
C GLN A 743 17.04 2.40 -29.50
N HIS A 744 15.88 1.86 -29.13
CA HIS A 744 15.41 1.89 -27.75
C HIS A 744 16.09 0.84 -26.87
N SER A 745 15.92 0.97 -25.56
CA SER A 745 16.39 -0.05 -24.62
C SER A 745 15.66 -1.37 -24.89
N PRO A 746 16.35 -2.53 -24.77
CA PRO A 746 15.72 -3.82 -24.93
C PRO A 746 14.52 -3.96 -23.98
N VAL A 747 13.42 -4.47 -24.50
CA VAL A 747 12.22 -4.85 -23.74
C VAL A 747 12.38 -6.31 -23.36
N SER A 748 12.13 -6.59 -22.09
CA SER A 748 12.03 -7.94 -21.58
C SER A 748 10.65 -8.49 -21.93
N PHE A 749 10.61 -9.67 -22.52
CA PHE A 749 9.41 -10.46 -22.72
C PHE A 749 9.47 -11.59 -21.71
N ALA A 750 8.87 -11.41 -20.53
CA ALA A 750 9.10 -12.27 -19.37
C ALA A 750 7.93 -13.24 -19.18
N SER A 751 8.07 -14.48 -19.64
CA SER A 751 6.99 -15.47 -19.52
C SER A 751 5.66 -15.01 -20.16
N GLY A 752 5.70 -14.35 -21.32
CA GLY A 752 4.47 -13.90 -21.99
C GLY A 752 3.86 -14.96 -22.92
N THR A 753 2.61 -14.75 -23.32
CA THR A 753 1.91 -15.52 -24.35
C THR A 753 2.10 -14.93 -25.75
N THR A 754 1.98 -15.74 -26.81
CA THR A 754 2.09 -15.27 -28.21
C THR A 754 0.73 -15.14 -28.89
N ILE A 755 0.68 -14.48 -30.04
CA ILE A 755 -0.57 -14.33 -30.82
C ILE A 755 -0.79 -15.58 -31.70
N ALA A 756 -1.88 -16.31 -31.45
CA ALA A 756 -2.25 -17.51 -32.19
C ALA A 756 -3.07 -17.24 -33.45
N ARG A 757 -3.85 -16.15 -33.48
CA ARG A 757 -4.68 -15.76 -34.64
C ARG A 757 -4.77 -14.26 -34.70
N PHE A 758 -4.69 -13.71 -35.91
CA PHE A 758 -4.81 -12.28 -36.14
C PHE A 758 -5.36 -12.03 -37.56
N PRO A 759 -6.19 -11.00 -37.75
CA PRO A 759 -6.67 -10.63 -39.09
C PRO A 759 -5.55 -10.26 -40.05
N GLN A 760 -5.73 -10.60 -41.33
CA GLN A 760 -4.74 -10.34 -42.39
C GLN A 760 -4.53 -8.84 -42.68
N ASP A 761 -5.54 -8.02 -42.40
CA ASP A 761 -5.49 -6.57 -42.56
C ASP A 761 -4.87 -5.83 -41.36
N GLY A 762 -4.53 -6.57 -40.30
CA GLY A 762 -3.81 -6.04 -39.15
C GLY A 762 -2.28 -6.17 -39.31
N ILE A 763 -1.55 -5.47 -38.44
CA ILE A 763 -0.09 -5.51 -38.40
C ILE A 763 0.36 -6.41 -37.25
N LEU A 764 1.26 -7.35 -37.55
CA LEU A 764 1.90 -8.22 -36.57
C LEU A 764 3.40 -7.95 -36.51
N LEU A 765 3.92 -7.81 -35.30
CA LEU A 765 5.35 -7.72 -35.03
C LEU A 765 5.86 -9.04 -34.46
N TYR A 766 6.99 -9.50 -35.00
CA TYR A 766 7.58 -10.79 -34.68
C TYR A 766 8.94 -10.61 -34.02
N THR A 767 9.27 -11.46 -33.06
CA THR A 767 10.59 -11.49 -32.45
C THR A 767 11.06 -12.92 -32.22
N LYS A 768 12.37 -13.12 -32.06
CA LYS A 768 12.94 -14.43 -31.72
C LYS A 768 12.98 -14.58 -30.21
N LEU A 769 12.11 -15.45 -29.68
CA LEU A 769 12.05 -15.75 -28.25
C LEU A 769 12.31 -17.23 -27.98
N ARG A 770 12.68 -17.55 -26.75
CA ARG A 770 12.84 -18.93 -26.29
C ARG A 770 11.49 -19.46 -25.81
N ASP A 771 11.23 -20.72 -26.11
CA ASP A 771 10.01 -21.42 -25.69
C ASP A 771 10.19 -21.87 -24.22
N GLN A 772 9.96 -20.94 -23.29
CA GLN A 772 10.14 -21.16 -21.87
C GLN A 772 9.18 -22.23 -21.35
N GLY A 773 7.95 -22.32 -21.90
CA GLY A 773 7.01 -23.37 -21.56
C GLY A 773 7.58 -24.76 -21.83
N GLN A 774 8.15 -24.97 -23.03
CA GLN A 774 8.79 -26.23 -23.37
C GLN A 774 10.07 -26.50 -22.54
N GLU A 775 10.92 -25.50 -22.32
CA GLU A 775 12.10 -25.61 -21.44
C GLU A 775 11.72 -26.00 -20.01
N PHE A 776 10.67 -25.36 -19.48
CA PHE A 776 10.14 -25.62 -18.14
C PHE A 776 9.60 -27.05 -18.02
N LEU A 777 8.98 -27.59 -19.08
CA LEU A 777 8.45 -28.95 -19.11
C LEU A 777 9.55 -30.00 -19.27
N LEU A 778 10.55 -29.77 -20.13
CA LEU A 778 11.61 -30.73 -20.47
C LEU A 778 12.85 -30.70 -19.57
N GLU A 779 12.99 -29.70 -18.68
CA GLU A 779 14.16 -29.54 -17.78
C GLU A 779 15.50 -29.43 -18.53
N THR A 780 15.47 -28.94 -19.77
CA THR A 780 16.65 -28.72 -20.61
C THR A 780 16.92 -27.23 -20.79
N GLU A 781 18.14 -26.77 -20.50
CA GLU A 781 18.55 -25.34 -20.57
C GLU A 781 18.71 -24.77 -21.99
N THR A 782 18.40 -25.55 -23.03
CA THR A 782 18.65 -25.16 -24.43
C THR A 782 17.39 -25.25 -25.28
N GLY A 783 16.47 -24.29 -25.13
CA GLY A 783 15.40 -24.08 -26.10
C GLY A 783 15.92 -23.39 -27.36
N SER A 784 15.51 -23.89 -28.52
CA SER A 784 15.73 -23.19 -29.79
C SER A 784 14.89 -21.91 -29.81
N SER A 785 15.49 -20.76 -30.10
CA SER A 785 14.75 -19.51 -30.30
C SER A 785 13.86 -19.61 -31.54
N LYS A 786 12.55 -19.41 -31.40
CA LYS A 786 11.57 -19.40 -32.50
C LYS A 786 11.13 -17.97 -32.79
N LEU A 787 10.88 -17.67 -34.06
CA LEU A 787 10.31 -16.39 -34.46
C LEU A 787 8.79 -16.44 -34.21
N VAL A 788 8.29 -15.60 -33.31
CA VAL A 788 6.90 -15.64 -32.83
C VAL A 788 6.26 -14.23 -32.84
N PRO A 789 4.95 -14.12 -33.10
CA PRO A 789 4.24 -12.84 -33.06
C PRO A 789 3.93 -12.42 -31.62
N ILE A 790 4.29 -11.19 -31.27
CA ILE A 790 4.18 -10.67 -29.89
C ILE A 790 3.26 -9.45 -29.74
N LEU A 791 3.14 -8.62 -30.78
CA LEU A 791 2.37 -7.37 -30.76
C LEU A 791 1.53 -7.29 -32.03
N GLY A 792 0.23 -7.08 -31.85
CA GLY A 792 -0.74 -6.92 -32.93
C GLY A 792 -1.42 -5.56 -32.89
N LEU A 793 -1.51 -4.88 -34.03
CA LEU A 793 -2.20 -3.61 -34.21
C LEU A 793 -3.32 -3.78 -35.26
N LEU A 794 -4.56 -3.48 -34.90
CA LEU A 794 -5.71 -3.62 -35.78
C LEU A 794 -6.59 -2.36 -35.77
N GLN A 795 -6.87 -1.84 -36.97
CA GLN A 795 -7.90 -0.83 -37.18
C GLN A 795 -9.22 -1.55 -37.47
N THR A 796 -10.24 -1.34 -36.64
CA THR A 796 -11.53 -2.00 -36.87
C THR A 796 -12.32 -1.36 -38.01
N LYS A 797 -13.34 -2.06 -38.51
CA LYS A 797 -14.22 -1.62 -39.61
C LYS A 797 -15.64 -1.48 -39.08
N ARG A 798 -16.40 -0.52 -39.63
CA ARG A 798 -17.83 -0.37 -39.31
C ARG A 798 -18.65 -1.54 -39.87
N TYR A 799 -19.71 -1.89 -39.15
CA TYR A 799 -20.63 -2.97 -39.49
C TYR A 799 -21.29 -2.81 -40.88
N GLU A 800 -21.49 -1.57 -41.35
CA GLU A 800 -22.13 -1.30 -42.65
C GLU A 800 -21.27 -1.70 -43.86
N ASN A 801 -19.94 -1.64 -43.76
CA ASN A 801 -19.02 -2.01 -44.85
C ASN A 801 -18.90 -3.53 -45.07
N VAL A 802 -19.49 -4.36 -44.20
CA VAL A 802 -19.44 -5.82 -44.34
C VAL A 802 -20.52 -6.34 -45.29
N LYS A 803 -21.61 -5.57 -45.53
CA LYS A 803 -22.64 -5.96 -46.49
C LYS A 803 -22.27 -5.63 -47.94
N GLU A 804 -21.57 -4.53 -48.21
CA GLU A 804 -21.18 -4.17 -49.57
C GLU A 804 -20.08 -5.05 -50.18
N VAL A 805 -19.28 -5.73 -49.35
CA VAL A 805 -18.20 -6.62 -49.84
C VAL A 805 -18.72 -8.01 -50.22
N HIS A 806 -19.95 -8.38 -49.83
CA HIS A 806 -20.53 -9.69 -50.15
C HIS A 806 -21.44 -9.73 -51.40
N ASP A 807 -21.75 -8.58 -52.02
CA ASP A 807 -22.67 -8.51 -53.17
C ASP A 807 -22.06 -7.90 -54.45
N ILE A 808 -20.73 -7.94 -54.62
CA ILE A 808 -20.09 -7.61 -55.91
C ILE A 808 -19.38 -8.84 -56.47
N LYS A 809 -20.17 -9.80 -56.94
CA LYS A 809 -19.81 -10.63 -58.09
C LYS A 809 -20.89 -10.43 -59.15
N ASP A 810 -20.43 -10.14 -60.36
CA ASP A 810 -21.19 -10.06 -61.61
C ASP A 810 -22.06 -8.82 -61.83
N VAL A 811 -21.44 -7.69 -62.20
CA VAL A 811 -22.03 -6.79 -63.22
C VAL A 811 -20.93 -6.26 -64.15
N ASP A 812 -21.26 -6.31 -65.45
CA ASP A 812 -20.45 -6.01 -66.63
C ASP A 812 -19.95 -4.55 -66.66
N MET A 813 -18.66 -4.38 -66.96
CA MET A 813 -18.01 -3.07 -67.15
C MET A 813 -18.30 -2.57 -68.57
N ARG A 814 -19.41 -1.86 -68.73
CA ARG A 814 -19.64 -0.92 -69.83
C ARG A 814 -20.72 0.09 -69.41
N GLU A 815 -20.43 1.36 -69.62
CA GLU A 815 -21.28 2.55 -69.37
C GLU A 815 -21.24 3.12 -67.94
N LEU A 816 -20.44 4.16 -67.75
CA LEU A 816 -20.88 5.52 -67.35
C LEU A 816 -19.67 6.32 -66.84
N GLU A 817 -18.97 6.96 -67.78
CA GLU A 817 -18.34 8.25 -67.55
C GLU A 817 -19.47 9.28 -67.51
N GLU A 818 -19.72 9.95 -66.37
CA GLU A 818 -20.07 11.38 -66.32
C GLU A 818 -20.33 11.85 -64.87
N GLU A 819 -19.82 13.06 -64.61
CA GLU A 819 -20.16 14.03 -63.54
C GLU A 819 -19.59 13.85 -62.12
N LEU A 820 -18.48 14.57 -61.89
CA LEU A 820 -18.07 15.12 -60.59
C LEU A 820 -18.85 16.41 -60.29
N PRO A 821 -19.37 16.58 -59.05
CA PRO A 821 -19.49 17.90 -58.46
C PRO A 821 -18.45 18.06 -57.34
N GLU A 822 -17.63 19.11 -57.47
CA GLU A 822 -16.94 19.73 -56.36
C GLU A 822 -17.98 20.20 -55.34
N ASP A 823 -17.92 19.72 -54.09
CA ASP A 823 -18.51 20.47 -52.99
C ASP A 823 -17.66 20.45 -51.72
N ASN A 824 -17.48 21.65 -51.21
CA ASN A 824 -16.70 22.00 -50.04
C ASN A 824 -17.44 21.58 -48.77
N HIS A 825 -17.12 20.41 -48.23
CA HIS A 825 -17.47 20.04 -46.85
C HIS A 825 -16.24 19.57 -46.06
N GLU A 826 -15.13 20.30 -46.17
CA GLU A 826 -14.05 20.23 -45.17
C GLU A 826 -14.40 21.09 -43.96
N LYS A 827 -15.14 20.51 -43.00
CA LYS A 827 -15.09 20.77 -41.54
C LYS A 827 -16.34 20.21 -40.84
N GLU A 828 -16.49 18.90 -40.76
CA GLU A 828 -17.29 18.24 -39.70
C GLU A 828 -17.11 16.70 -39.57
N HIS A 829 -16.14 16.07 -40.23
CA HIS A 829 -16.00 14.59 -40.30
C HIS A 829 -14.91 13.94 -39.40
N ILE A 830 -14.57 14.50 -38.24
CA ILE A 830 -13.51 13.91 -37.38
C ILE A 830 -14.05 12.86 -36.37
N ASN A 831 -15.37 12.75 -36.16
CA ASN A 831 -15.95 11.88 -35.13
C ASN A 831 -16.39 10.48 -35.60
N ASP A 832 -16.05 10.07 -36.82
CA ASP A 832 -16.72 8.95 -37.49
C ASP A 832 -15.85 7.70 -37.74
N MET A 833 -14.66 7.64 -37.15
CA MET A 833 -13.75 6.50 -37.32
C MET A 833 -13.95 5.42 -36.24
N PRO A 834 -14.05 4.14 -36.63
CA PRO A 834 -14.16 3.03 -35.68
C PRO A 834 -12.86 2.88 -34.87
N GLY A 835 -12.97 2.22 -33.72
CA GLY A 835 -11.91 2.07 -32.74
C GLY A 835 -10.74 1.21 -33.19
N ARG A 836 -9.68 1.17 -32.39
CA ARG A 836 -8.46 0.38 -32.68
C ARG A 836 -8.22 -0.64 -31.59
N LEU A 837 -7.65 -1.76 -31.97
CA LEU A 837 -7.27 -2.84 -31.07
C LEU A 837 -5.76 -2.99 -31.08
N VAL A 838 -5.19 -3.07 -29.89
CA VAL A 838 -3.78 -3.43 -29.70
C VAL A 838 -3.70 -4.57 -28.72
N VAL A 839 -2.97 -5.62 -29.08
CA VAL A 839 -2.78 -6.80 -28.23
C VAL A 839 -1.30 -7.08 -28.05
N TYR A 840 -0.86 -7.23 -26.81
CA TYR A 840 0.50 -7.57 -26.43
C TYR A 840 0.45 -8.65 -25.34
N GLY A 841 1.29 -9.67 -25.46
CA GLY A 841 1.17 -10.89 -24.66
C GLY A 841 1.95 -10.94 -23.35
N ASP A 842 2.50 -9.82 -22.88
CA ASP A 842 3.27 -9.71 -21.63
C ASP A 842 2.96 -8.39 -20.92
N SER A 843 2.61 -8.41 -19.62
CA SER A 843 2.39 -7.18 -18.84
C SER A 843 3.59 -6.76 -17.97
N ASN A 844 4.58 -7.65 -17.76
CA ASN A 844 5.68 -7.43 -16.83
C ASN A 844 6.50 -6.16 -17.12
N CYS A 845 6.57 -5.73 -18.38
CA CYS A 845 7.36 -4.56 -18.76
C CYS A 845 6.71 -3.22 -18.38
N ILE A 846 5.43 -3.22 -17.99
CA ILE A 846 4.72 -2.07 -17.41
C ILE A 846 4.46 -2.22 -15.90
N ASP A 847 4.84 -3.35 -15.30
CA ASP A 847 4.75 -3.67 -13.87
C ASP A 847 6.06 -3.32 -13.10
N ASP A 848 5.93 -2.73 -11.92
CA ASP A 848 6.99 -2.35 -11.00
C ASP A 848 7.49 -3.53 -10.15
N SER A 849 6.72 -4.63 -10.07
CA SER A 849 6.97 -5.71 -9.12
C SER A 849 8.23 -6.53 -9.44
N HIS A 850 8.65 -6.55 -10.70
CA HIS A 850 9.75 -7.39 -11.18
C HIS A 850 11.11 -6.68 -11.31
N LEU A 851 11.23 -5.40 -10.92
CA LEU A 851 12.47 -4.60 -11.03
C LEU A 851 13.12 -4.65 -12.44
N GLN A 852 12.30 -4.87 -13.48
CA GLN A 852 12.75 -4.91 -14.87
C GLN A 852 12.82 -3.49 -15.46
N LYS A 853 13.44 -3.34 -16.64
CA LYS A 853 13.46 -2.04 -17.32
C LYS A 853 12.08 -1.77 -17.91
N PRO A 854 11.45 -0.62 -17.59
CA PRO A 854 10.11 -0.34 -18.07
C PRO A 854 10.08 -0.12 -19.58
N CYS A 855 9.03 -0.61 -20.23
CA CYS A 855 8.76 -0.45 -21.66
C CYS A 855 7.83 0.74 -21.95
N PHE A 856 7.82 1.79 -21.11
CA PHE A 856 6.88 2.91 -21.24
C PHE A 856 6.94 3.64 -22.59
N TRP A 857 8.09 3.62 -23.28
CA TRP A 857 8.19 4.15 -24.64
C TRP A 857 7.34 3.36 -25.65
N MET A 858 7.19 2.05 -25.43
CA MET A 858 6.37 1.17 -26.27
C MET A 858 4.90 1.44 -25.99
N LEU A 859 4.55 1.62 -24.71
CA LEU A 859 3.21 2.05 -24.30
C LEU A 859 2.84 3.41 -24.92
N ASP A 860 3.76 4.38 -24.96
CA ASP A 860 3.55 5.67 -25.63
C ASP A 860 3.29 5.50 -27.13
N ALA A 861 4.05 4.64 -27.81
CA ALA A 861 3.87 4.34 -29.24
C ALA A 861 2.54 3.62 -29.53
N ILE A 862 2.14 2.69 -28.64
CA ILE A 862 0.84 2.02 -28.69
C ILE A 862 -0.30 3.03 -28.50
N LEU A 863 -0.16 3.96 -27.55
CA LEU A 863 -1.13 5.02 -27.31
C LEU A 863 -1.19 6.03 -28.47
N GLU A 864 -0.07 6.34 -29.12
CA GLU A 864 -0.07 7.16 -30.34
C GLU A 864 -0.91 6.50 -31.44
N TYR A 865 -0.74 5.19 -31.64
CA TYR A 865 -1.55 4.43 -32.59
C TYR A 865 -3.02 4.38 -32.18
N SER A 866 -3.34 4.04 -30.92
CA SER A 866 -4.73 3.93 -30.48
C SER A 866 -5.47 5.25 -30.59
N THR A 867 -4.81 6.38 -30.31
CA THR A 867 -5.43 7.71 -30.33
C THR A 867 -5.47 8.34 -31.72
N THR A 868 -4.38 8.28 -32.50
CA THR A 868 -4.26 9.01 -33.78
C THR A 868 -4.42 8.12 -35.01
N GLY A 869 -4.19 6.81 -34.87
CA GLY A 869 -4.13 5.87 -36.00
C GLY A 869 -2.80 5.89 -36.72
N ARG A 870 -1.90 6.80 -36.33
CA ARG A 870 -0.54 6.84 -36.86
C ARG A 870 0.25 5.69 -36.25
N ILE A 871 0.80 4.85 -37.12
CA ILE A 871 1.76 3.84 -36.72
C ILE A 871 3.08 4.55 -36.47
N ALA A 872 3.60 4.45 -35.24
CA ALA A 872 4.89 4.99 -34.90
C ALA A 872 5.99 4.35 -35.79
N THR A 873 6.97 5.15 -36.22
CA THR A 873 8.03 4.70 -37.14
C THR A 873 8.79 3.47 -36.62
N ILE A 874 8.86 3.33 -35.30
CA ILE A 874 9.46 2.19 -34.61
C ILE A 874 8.82 0.83 -34.97
N PHE A 875 7.53 0.81 -35.27
CA PHE A 875 6.82 -0.38 -35.70
C PHE A 875 6.90 -0.57 -37.23
N MET A 876 7.22 0.48 -37.99
CA MET A 876 7.35 0.44 -39.45
C MET A 876 8.73 -0.08 -39.90
N ASP A 877 9.81 0.30 -39.21
CA ASP A 877 11.18 -0.08 -39.58
C ASP A 877 11.42 -1.60 -39.46
N GLU A 878 10.85 -2.26 -38.45
CA GLU A 878 10.90 -3.72 -38.30
C GLU A 878 10.12 -4.46 -39.39
N ASN A 879 8.99 -3.88 -39.85
CA ASN A 879 8.17 -4.46 -40.90
C ASN A 879 8.81 -4.30 -42.31
N SER A 880 9.83 -3.44 -42.42
CA SER A 880 10.52 -3.15 -43.68
C SER A 880 11.69 -4.10 -44.01
N HIS A 881 12.00 -5.07 -43.14
CA HIS A 881 12.97 -6.14 -43.46
C HIS A 881 12.31 -7.22 -44.34
N PRO A 882 12.56 -7.24 -45.66
CA PRO A 882 11.89 -8.13 -46.58
C PRO A 882 12.66 -9.45 -46.62
N THR A 883 12.43 -10.32 -45.62
CA THR A 883 12.67 -11.75 -45.81
C THR A 883 11.56 -12.57 -45.18
N LYS A 884 10.96 -13.42 -46.02
CA LYS A 884 10.00 -14.50 -45.74
C LYS A 884 8.51 -14.12 -45.78
N ASP A 885 7.95 -13.91 -46.98
CA ASP A 885 6.50 -13.69 -47.18
C ASP A 885 5.73 -14.94 -47.65
N THR A 886 6.29 -16.15 -47.54
CA THR A 886 5.63 -17.37 -48.09
C THR A 886 5.43 -18.53 -47.12
N GLU A 887 5.92 -18.45 -45.88
CA GLU A 887 5.66 -19.48 -44.82
C GLU A 887 4.88 -18.92 -43.61
N LYS A 888 4.56 -17.62 -43.58
CA LYS A 888 4.10 -16.92 -42.35
C LYS A 888 2.58 -16.96 -42.08
N SER A 889 1.74 -17.21 -43.11
CA SER A 889 0.27 -17.16 -42.98
C SER A 889 -0.38 -18.50 -42.62
N ASP A 890 0.07 -19.61 -43.23
CA ASP A 890 -0.60 -20.92 -43.10
C ASP A 890 -0.44 -21.58 -41.71
N HIS A 891 0.51 -21.13 -40.90
CA HIS A 891 0.75 -21.67 -39.56
C HIS A 891 -0.09 -21.02 -38.45
N LEU A 892 -0.61 -19.81 -38.65
CA LEU A 892 -1.37 -19.09 -37.61
C LEU A 892 -2.77 -19.72 -37.42
N GLU A 893 -3.51 -19.95 -38.51
CA GLU A 893 -4.89 -20.47 -38.45
C GLU A 893 -5.00 -21.91 -37.90
N ASN A 894 -3.94 -22.71 -38.03
CA ASN A 894 -3.91 -24.12 -37.60
C ASN A 894 -3.57 -24.32 -36.10
N THR A 895 -3.33 -23.25 -35.35
CA THR A 895 -3.02 -23.34 -33.92
C THR A 895 -4.30 -23.60 -33.09
N ILE A 896 -4.25 -24.61 -32.23
CA ILE A 896 -5.33 -24.94 -31.29
C ILE A 896 -5.36 -23.86 -30.20
N LEU A 897 -6.55 -23.30 -29.94
CA LEU A 897 -6.71 -22.27 -28.92
C LEU A 897 -6.68 -22.87 -27.50
N PRO A 898 -6.13 -22.15 -26.51
CA PRO A 898 -6.10 -22.59 -25.11
C PRO A 898 -7.51 -22.87 -24.58
N GLN A 899 -7.62 -23.93 -23.78
CA GLN A 899 -8.84 -24.28 -23.07
C GLN A 899 -8.68 -24.05 -21.56
N ARG A 900 -9.80 -23.80 -20.88
CA ARG A 900 -9.87 -23.68 -19.42
C ARG A 900 -9.42 -24.99 -18.77
N ILE A 901 -8.66 -24.90 -17.68
CA ILE A 901 -8.23 -26.07 -16.92
C ILE A 901 -9.44 -26.82 -16.33
N GLU A 902 -9.54 -28.13 -16.59
CA GLU A 902 -10.59 -28.96 -16.02
C GLU A 902 -10.36 -29.20 -14.51
N GLY A 903 -11.42 -29.10 -13.72
CA GLY A 903 -11.39 -29.35 -12.28
C GLY A 903 -10.81 -28.23 -11.41
N SER A 904 -10.64 -27.01 -11.94
CA SER A 904 -10.22 -25.86 -11.13
C SER A 904 -11.33 -25.35 -10.19
N ASN A 905 -10.93 -24.65 -9.14
CA ASN A 905 -11.84 -24.03 -8.17
C ASN A 905 -12.24 -22.61 -8.58
N PHE A 906 -11.81 -22.13 -9.75
CA PHE A 906 -12.04 -20.78 -10.29
C PHE A 906 -13.48 -20.26 -10.08
N ARG A 907 -14.50 -21.10 -10.28
CA ARG A 907 -15.93 -20.74 -10.11
C ARG A 907 -16.30 -20.29 -8.69
N ARG A 908 -15.52 -20.69 -7.67
CA ARG A 908 -15.72 -20.24 -6.27
C ARG A 908 -15.33 -18.78 -6.09
N HIS A 909 -14.43 -18.28 -6.92
CA HIS A 909 -13.79 -16.97 -6.80
C HIS A 909 -14.31 -15.98 -7.84
N SER A 910 -14.76 -16.49 -8.99
CA SER A 910 -15.32 -15.70 -10.08
C SER A 910 -16.58 -14.93 -9.68
N LYS A 911 -16.61 -13.64 -10.04
CA LYS A 911 -17.73 -12.70 -10.01
C LYS A 911 -18.73 -12.97 -11.13
N VAL A 912 -18.33 -13.70 -12.17
CA VAL A 912 -19.10 -13.90 -13.41
C VAL A 912 -19.65 -15.31 -13.54
N VAL A 913 -18.92 -16.35 -13.12
CA VAL A 913 -19.34 -17.76 -13.27
C VAL A 913 -20.04 -18.29 -12.03
N ALA A 914 -21.14 -19.05 -12.23
CA ALA A 914 -21.92 -19.64 -11.15
C ALA A 914 -21.35 -21.00 -10.66
N SER A 915 -21.59 -21.36 -9.40
CA SER A 915 -21.24 -22.67 -8.83
C SER A 915 -22.30 -23.74 -9.18
N GLU A 916 -21.89 -25.00 -9.35
CA GLU A 916 -22.82 -26.10 -9.67
C GLU A 916 -23.81 -26.33 -8.51
N GLY A 917 -25.12 -26.27 -8.81
CA GLY A 917 -26.20 -26.48 -7.86
C GLY A 917 -27.21 -25.34 -7.70
N THR A 918 -26.97 -24.15 -8.29
CA THR A 918 -27.88 -23.00 -8.13
C THR A 918 -29.07 -22.96 -9.10
N GLY A 919 -29.24 -23.94 -9.99
CA GLY A 919 -30.38 -24.02 -10.93
C GLY A 919 -30.46 -22.90 -11.98
N THR A 920 -29.62 -21.87 -11.87
CA THR A 920 -29.40 -20.78 -12.83
C THR A 920 -28.26 -21.15 -13.77
N GLY A 921 -28.27 -20.66 -15.01
CA GLY A 921 -27.31 -21.02 -16.07
C GLY A 921 -25.81 -20.79 -15.73
N ARG A 922 -24.94 -20.98 -16.74
CA ARG A 922 -23.46 -20.92 -16.61
C ARG A 922 -22.92 -19.63 -15.95
N TYR A 923 -23.64 -18.51 -16.07
CA TYR A 923 -23.23 -17.20 -15.56
C TYR A 923 -24.07 -16.75 -14.35
N ARG A 924 -23.46 -15.98 -13.46
CA ARG A 924 -24.14 -15.22 -12.40
C ARG A 924 -25.00 -14.11 -13.03
N PRO A 925 -26.02 -13.59 -12.33
CA PRO A 925 -26.74 -12.42 -12.83
C PRO A 925 -25.79 -11.22 -12.91
N LEU A 926 -25.83 -10.49 -14.03
CA LEU A 926 -25.12 -9.23 -14.22
C LEU A 926 -25.48 -8.27 -13.08
N PRO A 927 -24.49 -7.71 -12.34
CA PRO A 927 -24.79 -6.80 -11.26
C PRO A 927 -25.32 -5.47 -11.81
N SER A 928 -26.25 -4.86 -11.09
CA SER A 928 -26.75 -3.53 -11.42
C SER A 928 -25.63 -2.50 -11.32
N CYS A 929 -25.61 -1.56 -12.26
CA CYS A 929 -24.66 -0.46 -12.22
C CYS A 929 -24.88 0.40 -10.96
N PRO A 930 -23.79 0.87 -10.33
CA PRO A 930 -23.88 1.66 -9.11
C PRO A 930 -24.64 2.96 -9.41
N THR A 931 -25.73 3.19 -8.68
CA THR A 931 -26.43 4.47 -8.72
C THR A 931 -25.89 5.35 -7.62
N ILE A 932 -25.21 6.42 -8.01
CA ILE A 932 -24.65 7.39 -7.08
C ILE A 932 -25.81 8.21 -6.53
N THR A 933 -26.14 8.00 -5.26
CA THR A 933 -27.13 8.84 -4.58
C THR A 933 -26.43 10.09 -4.08
N LEU A 934 -26.68 11.22 -4.75
CA LEU A 934 -26.08 12.50 -4.39
C LEU A 934 -26.61 12.99 -3.04
N ALA A 935 -25.70 13.47 -2.19
CA ALA A 935 -26.06 14.13 -0.95
C ALA A 935 -26.77 15.44 -1.25
N THR A 936 -27.87 15.72 -0.54
CA THR A 936 -28.58 17.01 -0.70
C THR A 936 -27.71 18.13 -0.11
N PRO A 937 -27.27 19.12 -0.91
CA PRO A 937 -26.38 20.18 -0.43
C PRO A 937 -27.12 21.13 0.51
N LYS A 938 -26.50 21.48 1.65
CA LYS A 938 -26.92 22.58 2.53
C LYS A 938 -25.90 23.70 2.45
N PRO A 939 -26.02 24.64 1.48
CA PRO A 939 -25.01 25.66 1.23
C PRO A 939 -24.82 26.58 2.44
N ILE A 940 -23.57 26.96 2.68
CA ILE A 940 -23.19 27.90 3.74
C ILE A 940 -22.55 29.12 3.11
N ASN A 941 -23.06 30.30 3.48
CA ASN A 941 -22.53 31.59 3.04
C ASN A 941 -21.31 32.03 3.88
N GLU A 942 -20.33 31.14 4.02
CA GLU A 942 -19.08 31.38 4.73
C GLU A 942 -17.90 31.29 3.76
N SER A 943 -16.80 31.94 4.14
CA SER A 943 -15.55 31.84 3.38
C SER A 943 -14.86 30.52 3.69
N ALA A 944 -14.35 29.86 2.67
CA ALA A 944 -13.60 28.62 2.82
C ALA A 944 -12.31 28.85 3.63
N PRO A 945 -11.96 27.94 4.54
CA PRO A 945 -10.73 28.05 5.33
C PRO A 945 -9.49 27.95 4.43
N THR A 946 -8.50 28.82 4.68
CA THR A 946 -7.26 28.90 3.89
C THR A 946 -6.31 27.74 4.14
N ASN A 947 -6.38 27.11 5.33
CA ASN A 947 -5.57 25.95 5.67
C ASN A 947 -6.46 24.85 6.26
N LEU A 948 -6.65 23.76 5.50
CA LEU A 948 -7.40 22.58 5.94
C LEU A 948 -6.61 21.78 6.97
N TYR A 949 -5.28 21.76 6.83
CA TYR A 949 -4.40 21.16 7.80
C TYR A 949 -4.18 22.09 8.98
N LYS A 950 -4.97 21.91 10.04
CA LYS A 950 -4.69 22.50 11.34
C LYS A 950 -3.69 21.60 12.06
N SER A 951 -2.39 21.91 11.98
CA SER A 951 -1.46 21.35 12.96
C SER A 951 -1.99 21.74 14.34
N GLN A 952 -2.39 20.78 15.19
CA GLN A 952 -2.77 21.11 16.55
C GLN A 952 -1.56 21.73 17.24
N LYS A 953 -1.51 23.07 17.30
CA LYS A 953 -0.59 23.81 18.17
C LYS A 953 -1.07 23.57 19.60
N LEU A 954 -0.75 22.41 20.14
CA LEU A 954 -0.73 22.24 21.59
C LEU A 954 0.37 23.19 22.10
N LEU A 955 -0.01 24.06 23.05
CA LEU A 955 0.81 25.13 23.60
C LEU A 955 2.24 24.63 23.88
N SER A 956 3.25 25.34 23.37
CA SER A 956 4.66 25.05 23.62
C SER A 956 4.93 25.04 25.13
N VAL A 957 5.74 24.08 25.58
CA VAL A 957 6.05 23.70 26.98
C VAL A 957 6.73 24.81 27.84
N GLY A 958 6.74 26.07 27.40
CA GLY A 958 7.37 27.18 28.14
C GLY A 958 6.49 27.94 29.12
N SER A 959 5.19 28.12 28.86
CA SER A 959 4.38 29.11 29.61
C SER A 959 3.42 28.52 30.64
N ALA A 960 3.17 27.20 30.63
CA ALA A 960 2.33 26.56 31.65
C ALA A 960 3.08 26.19 32.95
N MET A 961 4.41 26.36 32.99
CA MET A 961 5.23 25.97 34.15
C MET A 961 5.32 27.02 35.27
N MET A 962 4.60 28.14 35.19
CA MET A 962 4.62 29.17 36.25
C MET A 962 3.26 29.45 36.92
N ALA A 963 2.18 28.79 36.48
CA ALA A 963 0.85 28.99 37.06
C ALA A 963 0.50 27.88 38.06
N ALA A 964 1.28 27.75 39.13
CA ALA A 964 0.90 26.98 40.31
C ALA A 964 1.67 27.46 41.54
N ASN A 965 1.23 28.58 42.13
CA ASN A 965 1.45 28.92 43.54
C ASN A 965 0.39 29.96 43.96
N PRO A 966 -0.35 29.77 45.07
CA PRO A 966 -1.32 30.74 45.55
C PRO A 966 -0.76 31.53 46.74
N VAL A 967 -0.53 32.85 46.61
CA VAL A 967 -0.32 33.76 47.77
C VAL A 967 -0.87 35.17 47.41
N PRO A 968 -1.52 35.91 48.34
CA PRO A 968 -2.46 37.01 48.04
C PRO A 968 -1.87 38.44 48.14
N GLN A 969 -2.66 39.40 47.58
CA GLN A 969 -2.78 40.85 47.83
C GLN A 969 -1.54 41.70 48.23
N GLU A 970 -1.24 42.72 47.41
CA GLU A 970 -1.06 44.18 47.72
C GLU A 970 -0.35 44.87 46.52
N GLN A 971 -0.97 45.85 45.85
CA GLN A 971 -0.99 47.31 46.09
C GLN A 971 0.26 48.08 45.58
N ASP A 972 -0.01 48.94 44.59
CA ASP A 972 0.73 50.06 43.99
C ASP A 972 2.17 50.40 44.44
N SER A 973 3.10 50.54 43.49
CA SER A 973 3.57 51.86 42.98
C SER A 973 4.97 51.83 42.32
N LEU A 974 5.01 52.36 41.09
CA LEU A 974 5.99 53.31 40.50
C LEU A 974 7.48 53.25 40.91
N TRP A 975 8.38 52.90 39.97
CA TRP A 975 9.35 53.85 39.35
C TRP A 975 10.21 53.26 38.20
N LEU A 976 10.11 53.90 37.02
CA LEU A 976 11.15 54.33 36.02
C LEU A 976 12.38 53.46 35.67
N LYS A 977 13.01 53.54 34.49
CA LYS A 977 12.75 54.03 33.10
C LYS A 977 14.08 53.85 32.34
N ARG A 978 14.00 53.39 31.09
CA ARG A 978 14.72 53.91 29.89
C ARG A 978 14.18 53.11 28.69
N HIS A 979 13.17 53.64 27.98
CA HIS A 979 13.25 54.42 26.73
C HIS A 979 13.89 53.65 25.56
N ILE A 980 13.43 53.60 24.30
CA ILE A 980 12.33 54.12 23.42
C ILE A 980 12.52 53.26 22.12
N GLY A 981 11.56 52.92 21.25
CA GLY A 981 10.18 53.36 21.08
C GLY A 981 9.47 52.55 19.98
N ALA A 982 8.14 52.58 20.07
CA ALA A 982 7.14 52.12 19.11
C ALA A 982 7.02 53.10 17.92
N SER A 983 6.18 52.99 16.89
CA SER A 983 4.84 52.38 16.75
C SER A 983 4.35 52.51 15.28
N VAL A 984 3.50 51.55 14.89
CA VAL A 984 2.32 51.55 13.97
C VAL A 984 1.63 52.95 13.86
N PRO A 985 0.84 53.39 12.82
CA PRO A 985 -0.30 52.64 12.26
C PRO A 985 -0.87 52.92 10.83
N PHE A 986 -1.87 52.09 10.50
CA PHE A 986 -2.97 52.20 9.52
C PHE A 986 -3.50 53.61 9.18
N PHE A 987 -3.98 53.84 7.94
CA PHE A 987 -5.40 54.10 7.58
C PHE A 987 -5.62 54.27 6.04
N HIS A 988 -6.91 54.27 5.69
CA HIS A 988 -7.70 54.14 4.45
C HIS A 988 -7.51 55.08 3.23
N ASN A 989 -8.24 54.68 2.16
CA ASN A 989 -8.73 55.41 0.96
C ASN A 989 -7.71 55.65 -0.17
N SER A 990 -8.05 55.70 -1.45
CA SER A 990 -9.18 55.32 -2.32
C SER A 990 -8.69 55.65 -3.74
N GLU A 991 -9.29 55.03 -4.76
CA GLU A 991 -9.35 55.44 -6.19
C GLU A 991 -8.54 56.68 -6.64
N LEU A 992 -7.75 56.55 -7.72
CA LEU A 992 -8.14 57.10 -9.02
C LEU A 992 -7.19 56.64 -10.12
N SER A 993 -7.81 56.37 -11.25
CA SER A 993 -7.24 55.89 -12.50
C SER A 993 -6.75 57.04 -13.39
N ARG A 994 -6.11 56.64 -14.49
CA ARG A 994 -5.99 57.32 -15.80
C ARG A 994 -4.81 58.31 -15.93
N VAL A 995 -3.89 58.05 -16.86
CA VAL A 995 -3.87 58.53 -18.29
C VAL A 995 -2.69 59.52 -18.38
N ILE A 996 -1.76 59.54 -19.33
CA ILE A 996 -1.66 59.03 -20.72
C ILE A 996 -0.21 59.31 -21.19
N ASP A 997 0.29 58.53 -22.15
CA ASP A 997 1.16 58.87 -23.30
C ASP A 997 2.51 59.62 -23.05
N ASP A 998 3.59 59.48 -23.81
CA ASP A 998 3.88 58.81 -25.08
C ASP A 998 5.41 58.82 -25.30
N ILE A 999 5.89 57.86 -26.10
CA ILE A 999 6.96 57.97 -27.14
C ILE A 999 8.39 58.40 -26.74
N ASP A 1000 9.29 57.40 -26.71
CA ASP A 1000 10.46 57.15 -27.60
C ASP A 1000 11.53 58.26 -27.87
N PRO A 1001 12.67 57.96 -28.53
CA PRO A 1001 13.97 57.63 -27.92
C PRO A 1001 15.08 58.66 -28.26
N ASP A 1002 16.15 58.76 -27.47
CA ASP A 1002 17.52 58.60 -27.99
C ASP A 1002 18.61 58.61 -26.91
N GLN A 1003 19.55 57.70 -27.11
CA GLN A 1003 20.99 57.68 -26.80
C GLN A 1003 21.59 58.32 -25.51
N GLN A 1004 22.09 57.39 -24.69
CA GLN A 1004 23.50 57.20 -24.31
C GLN A 1004 24.18 58.05 -23.22
N ASP A 1005 24.51 57.33 -22.15
CA ASP A 1005 25.88 57.10 -21.65
C ASP A 1005 26.82 58.31 -21.47
N HIS A 1006 27.08 58.65 -20.20
CA HIS A 1006 28.43 58.58 -19.63
C HIS A 1006 28.49 59.08 -18.17
N GLN A 1007 28.21 58.22 -17.18
CA GLN A 1007 28.77 58.44 -15.82
C GLN A 1007 28.73 57.25 -14.85
N VAL A 1008 29.29 56.08 -15.20
CA VAL A 1008 29.43 54.97 -14.20
C VAL A 1008 30.82 54.30 -14.20
N LEU A 1009 31.78 54.73 -15.03
CA LEU A 1009 32.99 53.95 -15.29
C LEU A 1009 34.13 54.03 -14.24
N VAL A 1010 33.97 54.70 -13.10
CA VAL A 1010 35.10 54.90 -12.16
C VAL A 1010 35.06 54.04 -10.88
N ASN A 1011 33.91 53.44 -10.50
CA ASN A 1011 33.83 52.72 -9.21
C ASN A 1011 33.94 51.19 -9.25
N GLN A 1012 34.03 50.56 -10.43
CA GLN A 1012 34.14 49.08 -10.53
C GLN A 1012 35.59 48.55 -10.51
N TRP A 1013 36.59 49.35 -10.88
CA TRP A 1013 37.98 48.88 -10.98
C TRP A 1013 38.66 48.69 -9.62
N TYR A 1014 38.24 49.42 -8.59
CA TYR A 1014 38.81 49.30 -7.25
C TYR A 1014 38.48 47.94 -6.59
N TYR A 1015 37.27 47.43 -6.81
CA TYR A 1015 36.85 46.14 -6.27
C TYR A 1015 37.55 44.95 -6.92
N VAL A 1016 37.84 45.03 -8.22
CA VAL A 1016 38.55 43.98 -8.95
C VAL A 1016 40.01 43.90 -8.53
N ALA A 1017 40.68 45.04 -8.32
CA ALA A 1017 42.07 45.07 -7.87
C ALA A 1017 42.25 44.41 -6.48
N VAL A 1018 41.32 44.64 -5.54
CA VAL A 1018 41.36 44.05 -4.20
C VAL A 1018 41.20 42.53 -4.25
N ILE A 1019 40.33 42.01 -5.12
CA ILE A 1019 40.10 40.56 -5.28
C ILE A 1019 41.35 39.88 -5.84
N ILE A 1020 42.04 40.51 -6.80
CA ILE A 1020 43.28 39.96 -7.38
C ILE A 1020 44.39 39.87 -6.33
N ILE A 1021 44.53 40.88 -5.47
CA ILE A 1021 45.55 40.89 -4.40
C ILE A 1021 45.27 39.77 -3.38
N ILE A 1022 44.02 39.56 -2.98
CA ILE A 1022 43.65 38.49 -2.06
C ILE A 1022 43.90 37.10 -2.69
N GLY A 1023 43.59 36.94 -3.98
CA GLY A 1023 43.88 35.71 -4.73
C GLY A 1023 45.37 35.38 -4.78
N ALA A 1024 46.23 36.39 -5.02
CA ALA A 1024 47.68 36.22 -5.06
C ALA A 1024 48.26 35.78 -3.70
N ILE A 1025 47.76 36.34 -2.59
CA ILE A 1025 48.19 35.97 -1.23
C ILE A 1025 47.82 34.51 -0.92
N LEU A 1026 46.60 34.09 -1.27
CA LEU A 1026 46.15 32.71 -1.09
C LEU A 1026 46.96 31.71 -1.91
N PHE A 1027 47.31 32.07 -3.15
CA PHE A 1027 48.16 31.25 -4.02
C PHE A 1027 49.59 31.12 -3.45
N CYS A 1028 50.17 32.20 -2.93
CA CYS A 1028 51.48 32.15 -2.28
C CYS A 1028 51.49 31.28 -1.02
N LEU A 1029 50.40 31.29 -0.22
CA LEU A 1029 50.28 30.45 0.98
C LEU A 1029 50.13 28.97 0.62
N LEU A 1030 49.37 28.63 -0.42
CA LEU A 1030 49.24 27.25 -0.90
C LEU A 1030 50.56 26.71 -1.49
N ASN A 1031 51.31 27.53 -2.23
CA ASN A 1031 52.61 27.12 -2.76
C ASN A 1031 53.65 26.92 -1.65
N ARG A 1032 53.62 27.73 -0.58
CA ARG A 1032 54.47 27.49 0.62
C ARG A 1032 54.12 26.20 1.34
N TRP A 1033 52.86 25.79 1.33
CA TRP A 1033 52.41 24.56 1.99
C TRP A 1033 52.80 23.30 1.19
N ASN A 1034 52.70 23.35 -0.13
CA ASN A 1034 53.16 22.26 -1.01
C ASN A 1034 54.69 22.07 -0.99
N TRP A 1035 55.46 23.14 -0.77
CA TRP A 1035 56.92 23.05 -0.65
C TRP A 1035 57.41 22.38 0.65
N LEU A 1036 56.59 22.39 1.70
CA LEU A 1036 56.89 21.73 2.99
C LEU A 1036 56.60 20.22 2.97
N ILE A 1037 55.74 19.74 2.08
CA ILE A 1037 55.36 18.31 1.98
C ILE A 1037 56.40 17.52 1.16
N PHE A 1038 57.16 18.17 0.27
CA PHE A 1038 58.15 17.51 -0.59
C PHE A 1038 59.54 17.28 0.02
N LYS A 1039 59.78 17.64 1.29
CA LYS A 1039 61.08 17.44 1.98
C LYS A 1039 61.10 16.31 3.03
N ARG A 1040 60.09 15.43 3.07
CA ARG A 1040 60.07 14.25 3.96
C ARG A 1040 59.71 12.94 3.22
N HIS A 1041 60.36 12.66 2.09
CA HIS A 1041 60.37 11.33 1.47
C HIS A 1041 61.74 10.98 0.86
N SER A 1042 62.76 10.94 1.72
CA SER A 1042 63.96 10.16 1.48
C SER A 1042 64.25 9.37 2.75
N ARG A 1043 64.46 8.05 2.62
CA ARG A 1043 64.61 7.02 3.68
C ARG A 1043 63.35 6.28 4.15
N ARG A 1044 62.67 5.56 3.24
CA ARG A 1044 61.97 4.29 3.60
C ARG A 1044 61.75 3.31 2.43
N LYS A 1045 62.68 3.26 1.46
CA LYS A 1045 62.83 2.15 0.49
C LYS A 1045 63.87 1.08 0.91
N ARG A 1046 64.26 1.05 2.19
CA ARG A 1046 65.10 0.00 2.80
C ARG A 1046 64.49 -0.44 4.13
N ALA A 1047 63.38 -1.19 4.08
CA ALA A 1047 62.84 -1.89 5.26
C ALA A 1047 61.87 -3.03 4.86
N VAL A 1048 61.27 -2.96 3.68
CA VAL A 1048 60.33 -3.98 3.17
C VAL A 1048 61.05 -5.25 2.67
N GLY A 1049 62.38 -5.21 2.50
CA GLY A 1049 63.19 -6.39 2.13
C GLY A 1049 63.71 -7.25 3.30
N LYS A 1050 63.61 -6.78 4.56
CA LYS A 1050 64.13 -7.51 5.74
C LYS A 1050 63.06 -8.22 6.57
N LEU A 1051 61.78 -7.86 6.43
CA LEU A 1051 60.67 -8.50 7.14
C LEU A 1051 60.26 -9.85 6.52
N ARG A 1052 60.60 -10.07 5.25
CA ARG A 1052 60.31 -11.32 4.51
C ARG A 1052 61.29 -12.47 4.80
N ARG A 1053 62.42 -12.21 5.49
CA ARG A 1053 63.41 -13.23 5.88
C ARG A 1053 63.33 -13.67 7.35
N VAL A 1054 62.51 -13.00 8.18
CA VAL A 1054 62.32 -13.37 9.60
C VAL A 1054 61.15 -14.34 9.77
N ILE A 1055 60.20 -14.35 8.84
CA ILE A 1055 59.03 -15.24 8.85
C ILE A 1055 59.36 -16.66 8.31
N GLN A 1056 60.55 -16.86 7.73
CA GLN A 1056 61.01 -18.18 7.24
C GLN A 1056 61.88 -18.96 8.25
N ALA A 1057 62.06 -18.47 9.49
CA ALA A 1057 62.97 -19.10 10.47
C ALA A 1057 62.30 -19.59 11.77
N ILE A 1058 60.98 -19.44 11.96
CA ILE A 1058 60.33 -19.92 13.19
C ILE A 1058 59.05 -20.69 12.85
N ALA A 1059 59.25 -21.81 12.18
CA ALA A 1059 58.31 -22.93 12.14
C ALA A 1059 59.10 -24.23 12.30
N MET A 1060 59.61 -24.52 13.50
CA MET A 1060 59.89 -25.89 13.95
C MET A 1060 59.68 -25.99 15.47
N ARG A 1061 58.67 -26.80 15.83
CA ARG A 1061 58.55 -27.78 16.93
C ARG A 1061 59.78 -27.89 17.87
N GLN A 1062 59.69 -28.10 19.19
CA GLN A 1062 58.93 -29.12 19.92
C GLN A 1062 59.17 -28.94 21.44
N VAL A 1063 58.19 -29.39 22.24
CA VAL A 1063 58.13 -29.71 23.70
C VAL A 1063 59.29 -30.68 24.09
N PRO A 1064 59.88 -30.80 25.34
CA PRO A 1064 59.17 -31.09 26.62
C PRO A 1064 59.80 -30.73 28.01
N GLN A 1065 58.96 -30.93 29.05
CA GLN A 1065 59.17 -31.43 30.43
C GLN A 1065 60.11 -30.73 31.44
N MET A 1066 59.50 -30.25 32.55
CA MET A 1066 59.48 -30.96 33.85
C MET A 1066 58.10 -30.80 34.49
#